data_AF-A0A1W9TNG8-F1
#
_entry.id   AF-A0A1W9TNG8-F1
#
_cell.length_a   1.000
_cell.length_b   1.000
_cell.length_c   1.000
_cell.angle_alpha   90.00
_cell.angle_beta   90.00
_cell.angle_gamma   90.00
#
_symmetry.space_group_name_H-M   'P 1'
#
loop_
_entity.id
_entity.type
_entity.pdbx_description
1 polymer ?
#
loop_
_entity_poly.entity_id
_entity_poly.type
_entity_poly.pdbx_seq_one_letter_code
_entity_poly.pdbx_strand_id
1 'polypeptide(L)'
;MPNKTNNNKWKPSPVNTLVCTVGTSLFYPNLIRLDPGVQYKKEPPASDSLGLADKAALERYALQGDTEALREILGNIKDTFVNASDWPRLAGQLVLLPPELRLLGAEINSIEAMIRKGFLSENRERLVLLVSDTGDGASIGAVLSHYFVHAKCPIRFNRCDYVTVSGLQDEKPQVFQRDGLTNLVRLLGEQLRKWGSESIAINATGGYKAQIALAVAFGQATRCPVFYKHERFDQIIRFPRIPFTMDLGFVENNLKLWADLVEPATVFSESEMERLLPDNTLVKESVYPMLDRIEEDGKAYFALSALGMVYWEAYQTLNPGITLEPRKVEARRGCKFPQHHYPEGYKEYVEGVYNQFPEFISECHSVPYSGQKGIKITRFYIREDRIIGEYVDRRNFGARFEIMTGAGNALERKWILGKLMDSELKNVILSALFKPLGGLRKQILDIDGTDDKQPGLLIDEWIREKGLHDRISFVFEPEGENCGPSDSNNFRVAAKAEDFIVPGSHAASKDHTSNALLNIFSDVLLPDREKPQPSFFQADVVGTTFPYPTSQRPTPNLAELWKKFEVDFDKIKHNPGINAVLMLFEKHFSGLPYGAFEDTPVSIYQFAKISAALAASIYNFLQDNPKETLNDSDNMYLLIGADVSGVQDFIYTIYSTGALKNLRARSFYLEILTEKVAHEIIDQLRISSANIIYSGGGGFLMLAQNTEKSRKAIAALQADINKWLLDKFETKLYFNIECEEFSGDDLYEPSGGGAEYPFSVVYRMLSEKIEKSKSNKFSDSLEAVLTPKMPTNLSGYCPVCHTDDKRLGDGGKGIKICRFCSNFAKISTRLIGKGEYRFIHERAYDDDADFTIMKSHYKFSKIAAPKGKSFVINSWDVNDWVNGDEWQLLIGNYSSGCDELEQLAKKSDGKNLIGALRMDVDNLGMIFITGLSTKSIFRMAELSQRLTLFFKYYINVICKGDIDDVYCVKPSVSKSSRPVDIIYAGGDDLFILGAWDQTAEIAFDIQKAFAKYTGNNPSVTLSGGVTLHKHNYPVYQMAQMS
;
A
#
# COMPACT_ATOMS: atom_id res chain seq x y z
N MET A 1 -50.94 -17.66 -37.67
CA MET A 1 -51.13 -17.46 -36.22
C MET A 1 -50.36 -16.21 -35.83
N PRO A 2 -50.97 -15.15 -35.28
CA PRO A 2 -50.22 -13.96 -34.95
C PRO A 2 -49.47 -14.12 -33.63
N ASN A 3 -48.26 -13.53 -33.64
CA ASN A 3 -47.29 -13.40 -32.56
C ASN A 3 -47.91 -12.95 -31.23
N LYS A 4 -47.57 -13.66 -30.15
CA LYS A 4 -47.49 -13.09 -28.80
C LYS A 4 -46.03 -12.96 -28.42
N THR A 5 -45.43 -11.82 -28.79
CA THR A 5 -44.25 -11.30 -28.11
C THR A 5 -44.63 -11.08 -26.66
N ASN A 6 -43.98 -11.81 -25.75
CA ASN A 6 -44.10 -11.65 -24.32
C ASN A 6 -43.38 -10.35 -23.92
N ASN A 7 -44.03 -9.22 -24.20
CA ASN A 7 -43.75 -7.93 -23.57
C ASN A 7 -44.19 -8.04 -22.11
N ASN A 8 -43.42 -8.75 -21.28
CA ASN A 8 -43.56 -8.69 -19.83
C ASN A 8 -42.98 -7.35 -19.36
N LYS A 9 -43.76 -6.30 -19.61
CA LYS A 9 -43.65 -5.00 -18.95
C LYS A 9 -43.52 -5.26 -17.46
N TRP A 10 -42.44 -4.78 -16.84
CA TRP A 10 -42.26 -4.77 -15.39
C TRP A 10 -43.23 -3.75 -14.76
N LYS A 11 -44.54 -4.01 -14.84
CA LYS A 11 -45.53 -3.34 -14.00
C LYS A 11 -45.66 -4.18 -12.72
N PRO A 12 -45.26 -3.66 -11.55
CA PRO A 12 -45.47 -4.37 -10.29
C PRO A 12 -46.96 -4.65 -10.10
N SER A 13 -47.29 -5.80 -9.50
CA SER A 13 -48.67 -6.08 -9.08
C SER A 13 -49.15 -4.95 -8.15
N PRO A 14 -50.33 -4.37 -8.41
CA PRO A 14 -50.84 -3.29 -7.59
C PRO A 14 -51.17 -3.79 -6.18
N VAL A 15 -50.74 -3.05 -5.16
CA VAL A 15 -50.93 -3.40 -3.74
C VAL A 15 -52.31 -2.97 -3.22
N ASN A 16 -52.81 -3.64 -2.18
CA ASN A 16 -54.12 -3.35 -1.57
C ASN A 16 -54.00 -2.71 -0.17
N THR A 17 -52.81 -2.74 0.44
CA THR A 17 -52.50 -2.14 1.74
C THR A 17 -51.42 -1.07 1.58
N LEU A 18 -51.62 0.09 2.20
CA LEU A 18 -50.66 1.19 2.17
C LEU A 18 -50.36 1.66 3.60
N VAL A 19 -49.08 1.85 3.91
CA VAL A 19 -48.64 2.54 5.13
C VAL A 19 -48.09 3.89 4.73
N CYS A 20 -48.60 4.97 5.31
CA CYS A 20 -48.19 6.33 4.98
C CYS A 20 -47.60 7.01 6.20
N THR A 21 -46.39 7.55 6.09
CA THR A 21 -45.90 8.51 7.08
C THR A 21 -46.60 9.85 6.86
N VAL A 22 -47.00 10.50 7.94
CA VAL A 22 -47.80 11.72 7.91
C VAL A 22 -46.97 12.91 8.37
N GLY A 23 -46.95 13.96 7.55
CA GLY A 23 -46.37 15.25 7.88
C GLY A 23 -47.43 16.26 8.30
N THR A 24 -46.99 17.51 8.43
CA THR A 24 -47.86 18.63 8.83
C THR A 24 -48.44 19.39 7.63
N SER A 25 -48.19 18.93 6.40
CA SER A 25 -48.44 19.68 5.16
C SER A 25 -49.91 20.07 4.95
N LEU A 26 -50.85 19.25 5.40
CA LEU A 26 -52.28 19.57 5.36
C LEU A 26 -52.59 20.84 6.16
N PHE A 27 -51.98 21.02 7.34
CA PHE A 27 -52.21 22.19 8.17
C PHE A 27 -51.26 23.34 7.78
N TYR A 28 -49.97 23.05 7.65
CA TYR A 28 -48.90 24.03 7.41
C TYR A 28 -48.24 23.83 6.04
N PRO A 29 -48.20 24.83 5.16
CA PRO A 29 -48.84 26.15 5.27
C PRO A 29 -50.32 26.15 4.88
N ASN A 30 -50.87 25.03 4.42
CA ASN A 30 -52.08 24.96 3.60
C ASN A 30 -53.34 25.49 4.31
N LEU A 31 -53.95 24.73 5.22
CA LEU A 31 -55.20 25.15 5.88
C LEU A 31 -55.01 26.39 6.77
N ILE A 32 -53.83 26.58 7.36
CA ILE A 32 -53.55 27.72 8.24
C ILE A 32 -53.48 29.04 7.47
N ARG A 33 -52.93 29.03 6.25
CA ARG A 33 -52.88 30.23 5.39
C ARG A 33 -54.04 30.31 4.42
N LEU A 34 -55.06 29.47 4.58
CA LEU A 34 -56.22 29.48 3.70
C LEU A 34 -56.93 30.83 3.79
N ASP A 35 -57.02 31.52 2.66
CA ASP A 35 -57.83 32.72 2.49
C ASP A 35 -58.88 32.49 1.40
N PRO A 36 -60.15 32.23 1.78
CA PRO A 36 -61.24 32.00 0.84
C PRO A 36 -61.47 33.18 -0.13
N GLY A 37 -61.05 34.40 0.22
CA GLY A 37 -61.23 35.58 -0.61
C GLY A 37 -60.15 35.80 -1.68
N VAL A 38 -59.01 35.11 -1.56
CA VAL A 38 -57.81 35.33 -2.39
C VAL A 38 -57.33 34.06 -3.08
N GLN A 39 -57.46 32.90 -2.43
CA GLN A 39 -56.98 31.62 -2.94
C GLN A 39 -57.65 31.29 -4.28
N TYR A 40 -56.85 30.92 -5.29
CA TYR A 40 -57.29 30.58 -6.66
C TYR A 40 -58.01 31.71 -7.43
N LYS A 41 -58.04 32.95 -6.92
CA LYS A 41 -58.69 34.10 -7.59
C LYS A 41 -57.83 34.74 -8.69
N LYS A 42 -56.51 34.67 -8.57
CA LYS A 42 -55.56 35.23 -9.55
C LYS A 42 -55.06 34.14 -10.48
N GLU A 43 -54.89 34.48 -11.75
CA GLU A 43 -54.28 33.58 -12.72
C GLU A 43 -52.82 33.33 -12.35
N PRO A 44 -52.38 32.05 -12.24
CA PRO A 44 -51.00 31.74 -11.92
C PRO A 44 -50.09 32.17 -13.08
N PRO A 45 -48.94 32.81 -12.79
CA PRO A 45 -47.99 33.20 -13.83
C PRO A 45 -47.43 31.96 -14.54
N ALA A 46 -47.00 32.10 -15.80
CA ALA A 46 -46.45 30.99 -16.58
C ALA A 46 -45.23 30.29 -15.92
N SER A 47 -44.54 30.97 -15.00
CA SER A 47 -43.44 30.42 -14.19
C SER A 47 -43.89 29.55 -13.01
N ASP A 48 -45.17 29.59 -12.61
CA ASP A 48 -45.74 28.81 -11.51
C ASP A 48 -46.42 27.54 -12.03
N SER A 49 -45.60 26.54 -12.36
CA SER A 49 -46.06 25.24 -12.85
C SER A 49 -47.04 24.53 -11.90
N LEU A 50 -46.91 24.75 -10.58
CA LEU A 50 -47.79 24.16 -9.57
C LEU A 50 -49.14 24.87 -9.51
N GLY A 51 -49.14 26.21 -9.56
CA GLY A 51 -50.39 26.99 -9.66
C GLY A 51 -51.17 26.66 -10.94
N LEU A 52 -50.49 26.43 -12.06
CA LEU A 52 -51.11 25.97 -13.32
C LEU A 52 -51.73 24.57 -13.19
N ALA A 53 -51.11 23.68 -12.41
CA ALA A 53 -51.66 22.35 -12.14
C ALA A 53 -52.90 22.40 -11.24
N ASP A 54 -52.89 23.24 -10.20
CA ASP A 54 -54.06 23.49 -9.33
C ASP A 54 -55.24 24.05 -10.16
N LYS A 55 -54.97 25.00 -11.08
CA LYS A 55 -55.96 25.55 -12.02
C LYS A 55 -56.59 24.43 -12.87
N ALA A 56 -55.75 23.63 -13.54
CA ALA A 56 -56.21 22.52 -14.36
C ALA A 56 -57.05 21.48 -13.58
N ALA A 57 -56.74 21.25 -12.29
CA ALA A 57 -57.53 20.38 -11.43
C ALA A 57 -58.91 20.98 -11.09
N LEU A 58 -58.99 22.28 -10.79
CA LEU A 58 -60.25 22.98 -10.53
C LEU A 58 -61.15 23.05 -11.78
N GLU A 59 -60.56 23.23 -12.97
CA GLU A 59 -61.25 23.16 -14.26
C GLU A 59 -61.93 21.79 -14.46
N ARG A 60 -61.22 20.68 -14.18
CA ARG A 60 -61.77 19.32 -14.30
C ARG A 60 -62.99 19.06 -13.42
N TYR A 61 -63.05 19.73 -12.27
CA TYR A 61 -64.15 19.61 -11.31
C TYR A 61 -65.23 20.68 -11.49
N ALA A 62 -65.15 21.49 -12.57
CA ALA A 62 -66.04 22.62 -12.85
C ALA A 62 -66.07 23.71 -11.74
N LEU A 63 -65.09 23.72 -10.84
CA LEU A 63 -65.00 24.67 -9.72
C LEU A 63 -64.33 25.98 -10.10
N GLN A 64 -63.58 26.01 -11.20
CA GLN A 64 -62.94 27.24 -11.66
C GLN A 64 -63.92 28.23 -12.31
N GLY A 65 -65.00 27.73 -12.93
CA GLY A 65 -66.06 28.54 -13.51
C GLY A 65 -67.11 29.02 -12.51
N ASP A 66 -67.19 28.37 -11.34
CA ASP A 66 -68.12 28.69 -10.25
C ASP A 66 -67.34 29.18 -9.01
N THR A 67 -66.85 30.41 -9.12
CA THR A 67 -66.03 31.04 -8.07
C THR A 67 -66.78 31.24 -6.76
N GLU A 68 -68.11 31.26 -6.78
CA GLU A 68 -68.94 31.43 -5.58
C GLU A 68 -69.03 30.10 -4.81
N ALA A 69 -69.29 28.98 -5.51
CA ALA A 69 -69.24 27.65 -4.90
C ALA A 69 -67.86 27.29 -4.36
N LEU A 70 -66.78 27.60 -5.10
CA LEU A 70 -65.41 27.35 -4.62
C LEU A 70 -65.12 28.18 -3.36
N ARG A 71 -65.52 29.46 -3.33
CA ARG A 71 -65.35 30.34 -2.17
C ARG A 71 -66.14 29.84 -0.95
N GLU A 72 -67.34 29.34 -1.16
CA GLU A 72 -68.17 28.75 -0.10
C GLU A 72 -67.50 27.50 0.49
N ILE A 73 -67.01 26.58 -0.36
CA ILE A 73 -66.27 25.38 0.08
C ILE A 73 -65.03 25.78 0.89
N LEU A 74 -64.22 26.72 0.39
CA LEU A 74 -63.01 27.19 1.10
C LEU A 74 -63.36 27.92 2.40
N GLY A 75 -64.46 28.68 2.43
CA GLY A 75 -65.00 29.32 3.63
C GLY A 75 -65.39 28.29 4.69
N ASN A 76 -66.17 27.28 4.30
CA ASN A 76 -66.57 26.18 5.17
C ASN A 76 -65.38 25.39 5.70
N ILE A 77 -64.35 25.15 4.87
CA ILE A 77 -63.09 24.51 5.30
C ILE A 77 -62.39 25.37 6.35
N LYS A 78 -62.23 26.67 6.11
CA LYS A 78 -61.59 27.59 7.06
C LYS A 78 -62.35 27.68 8.37
N ASP A 79 -63.66 27.83 8.32
CA ASP A 79 -64.50 27.95 9.51
C ASP A 79 -64.49 26.65 10.33
N THR A 80 -64.53 25.50 9.67
CA THR A 80 -64.47 24.19 10.36
C THR A 80 -63.08 23.93 10.94
N PHE A 81 -62.02 24.37 10.25
CA PHE A 81 -60.63 24.25 10.73
C PHE A 81 -60.34 25.17 11.93
N VAL A 82 -60.83 26.41 11.92
CA VAL A 82 -60.61 27.39 13.00
C VAL A 82 -61.37 27.03 14.28
N ASN A 83 -62.57 26.45 14.16
CA ASN A 83 -63.41 26.08 15.32
C ASN A 83 -63.12 24.66 15.85
N ALA A 84 -61.90 24.16 15.59
CA ALA A 84 -61.40 22.79 15.78
C ALA A 84 -62.05 21.97 16.92
N SER A 85 -62.96 21.06 16.53
CA SER A 85 -63.41 19.87 17.30
C SER A 85 -64.21 18.85 16.45
N ASP A 86 -64.53 19.16 15.18
CA ASP A 86 -65.32 18.30 14.28
C ASP A 86 -64.51 17.88 13.03
N TRP A 87 -63.60 16.94 13.22
CA TRP A 87 -62.78 16.36 12.15
C TRP A 87 -63.57 15.64 11.05
N PRO A 88 -64.67 14.90 11.35
CA PRO A 88 -65.53 14.34 10.32
C PRO A 88 -66.11 15.40 9.37
N ARG A 89 -66.57 16.53 9.91
CA ARG A 89 -67.10 17.63 9.10
C ARG A 89 -66.02 18.27 8.23
N LEU A 90 -64.82 18.50 8.78
CA LEU A 90 -63.70 19.03 8.02
C LEU A 90 -63.34 18.10 6.85
N ALA A 91 -63.23 16.80 7.11
CA ALA A 91 -62.98 15.80 6.09
C ALA A 91 -64.08 15.81 4.99
N GLY A 92 -65.35 15.92 5.38
CA GLY A 92 -66.47 16.03 4.45
C GLY A 92 -66.40 17.24 3.51
N GLN A 93 -65.86 18.37 3.99
CA GLN A 93 -65.62 19.55 3.17
C GLN A 93 -64.40 19.39 2.25
N LEU A 94 -63.31 18.79 2.73
CA LEU A 94 -62.10 18.54 1.93
C LEU A 94 -62.37 17.61 0.73
N VAL A 95 -63.31 16.67 0.85
CA VAL A 95 -63.70 15.74 -0.23
C VAL A 95 -64.38 16.44 -1.41
N LEU A 96 -64.91 17.65 -1.21
CA LEU A 96 -65.51 18.45 -2.29
C LEU A 96 -64.46 19.05 -3.23
N LEU A 97 -63.17 19.01 -2.85
CA LEU A 97 -62.07 19.51 -3.64
C LEU A 97 -61.34 18.38 -4.40
N PRO A 98 -60.76 18.68 -5.59
CA PRO A 98 -59.91 17.74 -6.32
C PRO A 98 -58.74 17.25 -5.46
N PRO A 99 -58.48 15.93 -5.36
CA PRO A 99 -57.41 15.36 -4.55
C PRO A 99 -55.99 15.76 -4.99
N GLU A 100 -55.84 16.31 -6.19
CA GLU A 100 -54.56 16.81 -6.73
C GLU A 100 -54.18 18.20 -6.21
N LEU A 101 -55.13 18.93 -5.60
CA LEU A 101 -54.86 20.29 -5.13
C LEU A 101 -53.82 20.30 -4.03
N ARG A 102 -52.81 21.16 -4.16
CA ARG A 102 -51.76 21.34 -3.15
C ARG A 102 -52.32 21.66 -1.77
N LEU A 103 -53.47 22.36 -1.70
CA LEU A 103 -54.17 22.70 -0.47
C LEU A 103 -54.49 21.47 0.40
N LEU A 104 -54.67 20.29 -0.21
CA LEU A 104 -55.04 19.05 0.49
C LEU A 104 -53.84 18.30 1.08
N GLY A 105 -52.62 18.84 0.93
CA GLY A 105 -51.42 18.25 1.53
C GLY A 105 -50.85 17.06 0.77
N ALA A 106 -49.61 16.73 1.14
CA ALA A 106 -48.77 15.80 0.41
C ALA A 106 -49.28 14.34 0.49
N GLU A 107 -49.95 13.94 1.57
CA GLU A 107 -50.50 12.60 1.76
C GLU A 107 -51.63 12.31 0.76
N ILE A 108 -52.60 13.22 0.63
CA ILE A 108 -53.71 13.10 -0.33
C ILE A 108 -53.16 13.14 -1.75
N ASN A 109 -52.29 14.12 -2.06
CA ASN A 109 -51.74 14.30 -3.40
C ASN A 109 -50.82 13.14 -3.84
N SER A 110 -50.09 12.51 -2.92
CA SER A 110 -49.23 11.36 -3.24
C SER A 110 -50.05 10.10 -3.47
N ILE A 111 -51.09 9.86 -2.68
CA ILE A 111 -51.98 8.70 -2.85
C ILE A 111 -52.77 8.81 -4.16
N GLU A 112 -53.28 9.99 -4.52
CA GLU A 112 -53.87 10.24 -5.85
C GLU A 112 -52.90 9.86 -6.95
N ALA A 113 -51.65 10.34 -6.89
CA ALA A 113 -50.66 10.07 -7.91
C ALA A 113 -50.33 8.57 -8.01
N MET A 114 -50.29 7.86 -6.88
CA MET A 114 -50.13 6.39 -6.85
C MET A 114 -51.27 5.66 -7.57
N ILE A 115 -52.52 6.10 -7.37
CA ILE A 115 -53.70 5.54 -8.03
C ILE A 115 -53.66 5.83 -9.53
N ARG A 116 -53.44 7.09 -9.91
CA ARG A 116 -53.35 7.53 -11.31
C ARG A 116 -52.27 6.79 -12.11
N LYS A 117 -51.15 6.43 -11.46
CA LYS A 117 -50.06 5.65 -12.06
C LYS A 117 -50.26 4.12 -11.99
N GLY A 118 -51.32 3.65 -11.32
CA GLY A 118 -51.64 2.23 -11.21
C GLY A 118 -50.75 1.44 -10.24
N PHE A 119 -50.17 2.10 -9.22
CA PHE A 119 -49.39 1.43 -8.18
C PHE A 119 -50.26 0.84 -7.07
N LEU A 120 -51.46 1.37 -6.89
CA LEU A 120 -52.48 0.85 -5.98
C LEU A 120 -53.57 0.13 -6.77
N SER A 121 -54.12 -0.94 -6.19
CA SER A 121 -55.20 -1.70 -6.82
C SER A 121 -56.51 -0.92 -6.85
N GLU A 122 -57.47 -1.34 -7.68
CA GLU A 122 -58.83 -0.79 -7.61
C GLU A 122 -59.52 -1.21 -6.30
N ASN A 123 -59.19 -2.38 -5.76
CA ASN A 123 -59.68 -2.89 -4.49
C ASN A 123 -58.79 -2.49 -3.31
N ARG A 124 -58.74 -1.18 -3.01
CA ARG A 124 -57.97 -0.61 -1.90
C ARG A 124 -58.58 -0.98 -0.54
N GLU A 125 -57.94 -1.93 0.14
CA GLU A 125 -58.45 -2.49 1.37
C GLU A 125 -58.12 -1.60 2.58
N ARG A 126 -56.85 -1.25 2.76
CA ARG A 126 -56.40 -0.62 4.01
C ARG A 126 -55.35 0.47 3.83
N LEU A 127 -55.55 1.58 4.55
CA LEU A 127 -54.56 2.63 4.75
C LEU A 127 -54.21 2.72 6.25
N VAL A 128 -52.92 2.72 6.57
CA VAL A 128 -52.41 2.96 7.93
C VAL A 128 -51.58 4.23 7.94
N LEU A 129 -52.04 5.23 8.68
CA LEU A 129 -51.38 6.52 8.83
C LEU A 129 -50.47 6.50 10.06
N LEU A 130 -49.17 6.67 9.89
CA LEU A 130 -48.21 6.79 11.00
C LEU A 130 -47.99 8.27 11.28
N VAL A 131 -48.51 8.75 12.42
CA VAL A 131 -48.50 10.16 12.79
C VAL A 131 -47.48 10.44 13.90
N SER A 132 -46.94 11.66 13.92
CA SER A 132 -46.06 12.13 14.99
C SER A 132 -46.78 12.15 16.34
N ASP A 133 -46.00 12.00 17.42
CA ASP A 133 -46.45 12.10 18.81
C ASP A 133 -46.59 13.57 19.22
N THR A 134 -47.43 14.29 18.45
CA THR A 134 -47.72 15.71 18.62
C THR A 134 -49.22 15.94 18.49
N GLY A 135 -49.73 17.04 19.08
CA GLY A 135 -51.14 17.42 18.97
C GLY A 135 -51.60 17.58 17.52
N ASP A 136 -50.75 18.18 16.67
CA ASP A 136 -50.99 18.32 15.24
C ASP A 136 -51.00 16.96 14.52
N GLY A 137 -50.06 16.06 14.85
CA GLY A 137 -50.00 14.72 14.27
C GLY A 137 -51.29 13.93 14.52
N ALA A 138 -51.79 13.95 15.76
CA ALA A 138 -53.04 13.30 16.12
C ALA A 138 -54.26 13.93 15.39
N SER A 139 -54.30 15.26 15.30
CA SER A 139 -55.40 15.99 14.65
C SER A 139 -55.44 15.74 13.14
N ILE A 140 -54.29 15.79 12.46
CA ILE A 140 -54.17 15.48 11.03
C ILE A 140 -54.52 14.01 10.77
N GLY A 141 -54.04 13.09 11.61
CA GLY A 141 -54.39 11.67 11.55
C GLY A 141 -55.90 11.44 11.60
N ALA A 142 -56.59 12.13 12.52
CA ALA A 142 -58.05 12.06 12.64
C ALA A 142 -58.76 12.56 11.37
N VAL A 143 -58.39 13.74 10.86
CA VAL A 143 -58.97 14.30 9.62
C VAL A 143 -58.76 13.37 8.43
N LEU A 144 -57.54 12.90 8.21
CA LEU A 144 -57.20 12.01 7.10
C LEU A 144 -57.92 10.65 7.23
N SER A 145 -58.06 10.11 8.45
CA SER A 145 -58.78 8.84 8.65
C SER A 145 -60.24 8.92 8.23
N HIS A 146 -60.90 10.06 8.47
CA HIS A 146 -62.25 10.33 7.98
C HIS A 146 -62.31 10.62 6.48
N TYR A 147 -61.32 11.34 5.93
CA TYR A 147 -61.25 11.68 4.51
C TYR A 147 -61.17 10.43 3.62
N PHE A 148 -60.27 9.50 3.94
CA PHE A 148 -60.00 8.32 3.10
C PHE A 148 -61.10 7.24 3.15
N VAL A 149 -62.05 7.32 4.09
CA VAL A 149 -63.20 6.39 4.14
C VAL A 149 -64.52 7.06 3.74
N HIS A 150 -64.50 8.37 3.47
CA HIS A 150 -65.70 9.12 3.14
C HIS A 150 -66.32 8.62 1.82
N ALA A 151 -67.65 8.46 1.77
CA ALA A 151 -68.34 7.84 0.63
C ALA A 151 -68.14 8.59 -0.69
N LYS A 152 -67.94 9.92 -0.65
CA LYS A 152 -67.69 10.77 -1.82
C LYS A 152 -66.21 10.89 -2.20
N CYS A 153 -65.29 10.27 -1.45
CA CYS A 153 -63.85 10.39 -1.69
C CYS A 153 -63.42 9.58 -2.92
N PRO A 154 -62.83 10.19 -3.96
CA PRO A 154 -62.43 9.50 -5.18
C PRO A 154 -61.28 8.50 -4.97
N ILE A 155 -60.44 8.76 -3.96
CA ILE A 155 -59.27 7.96 -3.61
C ILE A 155 -59.48 7.09 -2.36
N ARG A 156 -60.73 6.72 -2.08
CA ARG A 156 -61.12 6.02 -0.85
C ARG A 156 -60.46 4.64 -0.67
N PHE A 157 -60.39 4.21 0.59
CA PHE A 157 -60.03 2.88 1.08
C PHE A 157 -61.21 2.27 1.85
N ASN A 158 -61.30 0.93 1.92
CA ASN A 158 -62.31 0.25 2.75
C ASN A 158 -62.10 0.53 4.24
N ARG A 159 -60.84 0.70 4.66
CA ARG A 159 -60.46 1.05 6.04
C ARG A 159 -59.28 2.01 6.08
N CYS A 160 -59.36 3.01 6.95
CA CYS A 160 -58.24 3.91 7.26
C CYS A 160 -58.11 4.02 8.79
N ASP A 161 -56.97 3.60 9.32
CA ASP A 161 -56.62 3.75 10.74
C ASP A 161 -55.38 4.66 10.85
N TYR A 162 -55.25 5.42 11.93
CA TYR A 162 -54.00 6.11 12.26
C TYR A 162 -53.39 5.58 13.56
N VAL A 163 -52.06 5.58 13.64
CA VAL A 163 -51.27 5.12 14.78
C VAL A 163 -50.25 6.20 15.13
N THR A 164 -50.30 6.66 16.38
CA THR A 164 -49.30 7.59 16.91
C THR A 164 -47.99 6.86 17.19
N VAL A 165 -46.89 7.37 16.63
CA VAL A 165 -45.56 6.79 16.85
C VAL A 165 -44.94 7.40 18.11
N SER A 166 -45.01 6.69 19.24
CA SER A 166 -44.52 7.19 20.53
C SER A 166 -43.08 7.74 20.47
N GLY A 167 -42.89 8.95 20.99
CA GLY A 167 -41.59 9.64 21.03
C GLY A 167 -41.21 10.37 19.73
N LEU A 168 -42.02 10.30 18.68
CA LEU A 168 -41.76 10.94 17.39
C LEU A 168 -42.26 12.39 17.37
N GLN A 169 -41.49 13.30 17.97
CA GLN A 169 -41.79 14.73 18.13
C GLN A 169 -40.52 15.60 17.94
N ASP A 170 -40.65 16.94 17.89
CA ASP A 170 -39.54 17.89 17.71
C ASP A 170 -39.15 18.72 18.95
N GLU A 171 -39.92 18.70 20.02
CA GLU A 171 -39.64 19.39 21.30
C GLU A 171 -38.40 18.86 22.03
N LYS A 172 -38.12 17.55 21.96
CA LYS A 172 -37.01 16.87 22.65
C LYS A 172 -36.21 15.98 21.67
N PRO A 173 -35.13 16.51 21.06
CA PRO A 173 -34.35 15.81 20.04
C PRO A 173 -33.79 14.44 20.46
N GLN A 174 -33.42 14.27 21.74
CA GLN A 174 -32.89 13.01 22.26
C GLN A 174 -33.96 11.89 22.27
N VAL A 175 -35.20 12.22 22.61
CA VAL A 175 -36.33 11.28 22.60
C VAL A 175 -36.75 10.96 21.17
N PHE A 176 -36.72 11.95 20.27
CA PHE A 176 -36.92 11.75 18.83
C PHE A 176 -35.95 10.72 18.26
N GLN A 177 -34.64 10.89 18.53
CA GLN A 177 -33.60 10.02 17.98
C GLN A 177 -33.60 8.62 18.62
N ARG A 178 -33.65 8.53 19.96
CA ARG A 178 -33.55 7.25 20.68
C ARG A 178 -34.83 6.43 20.58
N ASP A 179 -35.97 7.06 20.81
CA ASP A 179 -37.25 6.38 21.00
C ASP A 179 -38.15 6.53 19.77
N GLY A 180 -38.34 7.75 19.25
CA GLY A 180 -39.25 8.05 18.14
C GLY A 180 -38.88 7.34 16.82
N LEU A 181 -37.65 7.49 16.34
CA LEU A 181 -37.17 6.84 15.12
C LEU A 181 -37.16 5.31 15.25
N THR A 182 -36.79 4.78 16.43
CA THR A 182 -36.80 3.34 16.70
C THR A 182 -38.22 2.78 16.69
N ASN A 183 -39.18 3.48 17.29
CA ASN A 183 -40.58 3.09 17.32
C ASN A 183 -41.23 3.16 15.93
N LEU A 184 -40.83 4.11 15.09
CA LEU A 184 -41.26 4.15 13.68
C LEU A 184 -40.88 2.85 12.96
N VAL A 185 -39.61 2.43 13.06
CA VAL A 185 -39.13 1.20 12.43
C VAL A 185 -39.83 -0.04 13.00
N ARG A 186 -40.08 -0.08 14.31
CA ARG A 186 -40.86 -1.16 14.95
C ARG A 186 -42.27 -1.26 14.37
N LEU A 187 -42.99 -0.15 14.25
CA LEU A 187 -44.35 -0.10 13.69
C LEU A 187 -44.38 -0.49 12.21
N LEU A 188 -43.43 -0.02 11.40
CA LEU A 188 -43.28 -0.46 10.01
C LEU A 188 -43.07 -1.98 9.94
N GLY A 189 -42.21 -2.52 10.80
CA GLY A 189 -41.99 -3.96 10.95
C GLY A 189 -43.24 -4.74 11.36
N GLU A 190 -44.04 -4.20 12.28
CA GLU A 190 -45.30 -4.82 12.69
C GLU A 190 -46.33 -4.86 11.56
N GLN A 191 -46.52 -3.75 10.83
CA GLN A 191 -47.44 -3.73 9.69
C GLN A 191 -46.98 -4.70 8.60
N LEU A 192 -45.68 -4.72 8.29
CA LEU A 192 -45.12 -5.64 7.31
C LEU A 192 -45.34 -7.11 7.72
N ARG A 193 -45.09 -7.48 8.99
CA ARG A 193 -45.32 -8.85 9.48
C ARG A 193 -46.80 -9.24 9.47
N LYS A 194 -47.71 -8.29 9.73
CA LYS A 194 -49.15 -8.53 9.74
C LYS A 194 -49.69 -8.82 8.34
N TRP A 195 -49.19 -8.13 7.31
CA TRP A 195 -49.82 -8.15 5.98
C TRP A 195 -48.97 -8.82 4.88
N GLY A 196 -47.66 -8.94 5.08
CA GLY A 196 -46.71 -9.51 4.11
C GLY A 196 -46.18 -8.48 3.11
N SER A 197 -44.94 -8.67 2.63
CA SER A 197 -44.23 -7.71 1.76
C SER A 197 -44.77 -7.61 0.33
N GLU A 198 -45.62 -8.56 -0.11
CA GLU A 198 -46.20 -8.58 -1.46
C GLU A 198 -47.53 -7.81 -1.56
N SER A 199 -48.19 -7.53 -0.43
CA SER A 199 -49.52 -6.88 -0.37
C SER A 199 -49.48 -5.44 0.14
N ILE A 200 -48.31 -5.00 0.65
CA ILE A 200 -48.11 -3.73 1.33
C ILE A 200 -47.11 -2.84 0.57
N ALA A 201 -47.36 -1.53 0.59
CA ALA A 201 -46.40 -0.51 0.17
C ALA A 201 -46.23 0.56 1.25
N ILE A 202 -45.11 1.27 1.19
CA ILE A 202 -44.81 2.42 2.06
C ILE A 202 -44.85 3.70 1.23
N ASN A 203 -45.69 4.64 1.63
CA ASN A 203 -45.67 6.01 1.15
C ASN A 203 -44.91 6.87 2.17
N ALA A 204 -43.67 7.23 1.84
CA ALA A 204 -42.76 7.97 2.70
C ALA A 204 -42.77 9.48 2.39
N THR A 205 -43.92 10.02 1.97
CA THR A 205 -44.03 11.41 1.48
C THR A 205 -44.11 12.44 2.60
N GLY A 206 -44.75 12.13 3.74
CA GLY A 206 -44.94 13.06 4.85
C GLY A 206 -44.02 12.77 6.04
N GLY A 207 -43.64 13.82 6.79
CA GLY A 207 -42.94 13.71 8.07
C GLY A 207 -41.53 14.28 8.09
N TYR A 208 -40.76 14.04 9.17
CA TYR A 208 -39.37 14.52 9.26
C TYR A 208 -38.47 13.82 8.24
N LYS A 209 -37.43 14.50 7.75
CA LYS A 209 -36.45 13.95 6.79
C LYS A 209 -35.85 12.60 7.25
N ALA A 210 -35.63 12.43 8.56
CA ALA A 210 -35.15 11.19 9.15
C ALA A 210 -36.16 10.03 9.05
N GLN A 211 -37.47 10.31 9.11
CA GLN A 211 -38.51 9.28 8.92
C GLN A 211 -38.48 8.74 7.49
N ILE A 212 -38.31 9.63 6.50
CA ILE A 212 -38.23 9.27 5.08
C ILE A 212 -37.02 8.36 4.85
N ALA A 213 -35.84 8.76 5.34
CA ALA A 213 -34.61 7.98 5.20
C ALA A 213 -34.74 6.57 5.78
N LEU A 214 -35.32 6.44 6.99
CA LEU A 214 -35.54 5.14 7.62
C LEU A 214 -36.62 4.31 6.95
N ALA A 215 -37.70 4.92 6.46
CA ALA A 215 -38.75 4.23 5.70
C ALA A 215 -38.19 3.67 4.38
N VAL A 216 -37.33 4.42 3.70
CA VAL A 216 -36.60 3.97 2.50
C VAL A 216 -35.66 2.82 2.87
N ALA A 217 -34.78 3.00 3.86
CA ALA A 217 -33.85 1.96 4.29
C ALA A 217 -34.59 0.66 4.69
N PHE A 218 -35.67 0.78 5.47
CA PHE A 218 -36.49 -0.36 5.88
C PHE A 218 -37.15 -1.05 4.67
N GLY A 219 -37.72 -0.30 3.74
CA GLY A 219 -38.35 -0.88 2.55
C GLY A 219 -37.35 -1.57 1.63
N GLN A 220 -36.15 -1.01 1.47
CA GLN A 220 -35.05 -1.63 0.74
C GLN A 220 -34.61 -2.95 1.41
N ALA A 221 -34.39 -2.95 2.72
CA ALA A 221 -33.99 -4.15 3.48
C ALA A 221 -35.06 -5.26 3.44
N THR A 222 -36.34 -4.89 3.41
CA THR A 222 -37.47 -5.83 3.47
C THR A 222 -38.10 -6.17 2.12
N ARG A 223 -37.57 -5.60 1.03
CA ARG A 223 -38.12 -5.68 -0.34
C ARG A 223 -39.53 -5.09 -0.49
N CYS A 224 -39.99 -4.31 0.50
CA CYS A 224 -41.26 -3.59 0.48
C CYS A 224 -41.14 -2.35 -0.44
N PRO A 225 -42.04 -2.15 -1.43
CA PRO A 225 -42.03 -0.98 -2.28
C PRO A 225 -42.17 0.33 -1.50
N VAL A 226 -41.26 1.29 -1.73
CA VAL A 226 -41.31 2.63 -1.13
C VAL A 226 -41.54 3.69 -2.20
N PHE A 227 -42.48 4.60 -1.93
CA PHE A 227 -42.86 5.70 -2.80
C PHE A 227 -42.66 7.04 -2.10
N TYR A 228 -42.27 8.05 -2.86
CA TYR A 228 -42.03 9.41 -2.37
C TYR A 228 -42.46 10.45 -3.41
N LYS A 229 -43.16 11.51 -2.98
CA LYS A 229 -43.48 12.68 -3.81
C LYS A 229 -42.75 13.92 -3.24
N HIS A 230 -41.98 14.63 -4.07
CA HIS A 230 -41.32 15.87 -3.66
C HIS A 230 -42.23 17.08 -3.93
N GLU A 231 -42.16 18.12 -3.10
CA GLU A 231 -43.05 19.30 -3.17
C GLU A 231 -42.88 20.16 -4.44
N ARG A 232 -41.77 20.01 -5.17
CA ARG A 232 -41.39 20.86 -6.32
C ARG A 232 -41.70 20.28 -7.70
N PHE A 233 -42.14 19.03 -7.80
CA PHE A 233 -42.47 18.40 -9.08
C PHE A 233 -43.58 17.35 -8.91
N ASP A 234 -44.49 17.26 -9.87
CA ASP A 234 -45.70 16.40 -9.78
C ASP A 234 -45.41 14.89 -9.98
N GLN A 235 -44.14 14.48 -10.04
CA GLN A 235 -43.78 13.07 -10.24
C GLN A 235 -43.60 12.34 -8.91
N ILE A 236 -44.30 11.21 -8.75
CA ILE A 236 -44.05 10.25 -7.68
C ILE A 236 -42.90 9.32 -8.05
N ILE A 237 -41.93 9.19 -7.16
CA ILE A 237 -40.73 8.38 -7.34
C ILE A 237 -40.92 7.06 -6.59
N ARG A 238 -40.76 5.94 -7.29
CA ARG A 238 -40.58 4.63 -6.66
C ARG A 238 -39.09 4.42 -6.45
N PHE A 239 -38.67 4.11 -5.23
CA PHE A 239 -37.26 3.79 -5.00
C PHE A 239 -36.91 2.45 -5.67
N PRO A 240 -35.84 2.41 -6.52
CA PRO A 240 -35.36 1.16 -7.10
C PRO A 240 -34.89 0.22 -5.99
N ARG A 241 -34.91 -1.09 -6.23
CA ARG A 241 -34.38 -2.07 -5.27
C ARG A 241 -32.86 -2.03 -5.31
N ILE A 242 -32.23 -1.68 -4.19
CA ILE A 242 -30.77 -1.61 -4.06
C ILE A 242 -30.31 -2.78 -3.15
N PRO A 243 -29.22 -3.48 -3.48
CA PRO A 243 -28.62 -4.46 -2.57
C PRO A 243 -28.20 -3.76 -1.26
N PHE A 244 -28.70 -4.24 -0.11
CA PHE A 244 -28.36 -3.67 1.20
C PHE A 244 -26.91 -3.97 1.62
N THR A 245 -26.26 -4.91 0.94
CA THR A 245 -24.82 -5.17 0.98
C THR A 245 -24.21 -4.73 -0.35
N MET A 246 -23.34 -3.72 -0.32
CA MET A 246 -22.49 -3.38 -1.48
C MET A 246 -21.41 -4.45 -1.63
N ASP A 247 -21.63 -5.38 -2.55
CA ASP A 247 -20.58 -6.32 -2.96
C ASP A 247 -19.67 -5.67 -4.00
N LEU A 248 -18.56 -5.11 -3.52
CA LEU A 248 -17.55 -4.48 -4.37
C LEU A 248 -16.73 -5.50 -5.18
N GLY A 249 -16.80 -6.79 -4.85
CA GLY A 249 -16.18 -7.85 -5.64
C GLY A 249 -16.72 -7.89 -7.07
N PHE A 250 -17.93 -7.36 -7.31
CA PHE A 250 -18.46 -7.20 -8.65
C PHE A 250 -17.66 -6.20 -9.51
N VAL A 251 -17.25 -5.08 -8.91
CA VAL A 251 -16.41 -4.06 -9.57
C VAL A 251 -15.03 -4.63 -9.86
N GLU A 252 -14.43 -5.29 -8.86
CA GLU A 252 -13.12 -5.93 -8.97
C GLU A 252 -13.07 -6.97 -10.10
N ASN A 253 -14.04 -7.88 -10.15
CA ASN A 253 -14.08 -8.94 -11.16
C ASN A 253 -14.34 -8.42 -12.59
N ASN A 254 -14.86 -7.21 -12.75
CA ASN A 254 -15.21 -6.60 -14.05
C ASN A 254 -14.56 -5.22 -14.21
N LEU A 255 -13.37 -5.03 -13.64
CA LEU A 255 -12.73 -3.72 -13.50
C LEU A 255 -12.60 -2.95 -14.82
N LYS A 256 -12.27 -3.65 -15.92
CA LYS A 256 -12.15 -3.06 -17.26
C LYS A 256 -13.47 -2.44 -17.74
N LEU A 257 -14.57 -3.18 -17.60
CA LEU A 257 -15.90 -2.73 -18.02
C LEU A 257 -16.30 -1.45 -17.27
N TRP A 258 -16.09 -1.43 -15.94
CA TRP A 258 -16.36 -0.25 -15.12
C TRP A 258 -15.48 0.94 -15.48
N ALA A 259 -14.18 0.71 -15.65
CA ALA A 259 -13.24 1.76 -16.04
C ALA A 259 -13.61 2.37 -17.40
N ASP A 260 -14.12 1.58 -18.34
CA ASP A 260 -14.57 2.08 -19.65
C ASP A 260 -15.91 2.83 -19.56
N LEU A 261 -16.87 2.34 -18.77
CA LEU A 261 -18.22 2.94 -18.60
C LEU A 261 -18.21 4.30 -17.91
N VAL A 262 -17.19 4.60 -17.10
CA VAL A 262 -17.06 5.87 -16.37
C VAL A 262 -16.54 7.01 -17.28
N GLU A 263 -15.90 6.67 -18.40
CA GLU A 263 -15.35 7.69 -19.29
C GLU A 263 -16.49 8.53 -19.90
N PRO A 264 -16.43 9.89 -19.84
CA PRO A 264 -17.57 10.79 -20.09
C PRO A 264 -18.24 10.71 -21.48
N ALA A 265 -17.65 9.98 -22.44
CA ALA A 265 -18.13 9.86 -23.82
C ALA A 265 -18.38 8.40 -24.25
N THR A 266 -18.22 7.43 -23.34
CA THR A 266 -18.35 6.02 -23.67
C THR A 266 -19.78 5.54 -23.45
N VAL A 267 -20.39 5.06 -24.53
CA VAL A 267 -21.68 4.37 -24.48
C VAL A 267 -21.54 3.02 -25.19
N PHE A 268 -22.14 1.98 -24.62
CA PHE A 268 -22.07 0.63 -25.20
C PHE A 268 -23.39 0.26 -25.83
N SER A 269 -23.36 -0.29 -27.06
CA SER A 269 -24.55 -0.88 -27.65
C SER A 269 -24.98 -2.14 -26.87
N GLU A 270 -26.26 -2.50 -27.00
CA GLU A 270 -26.80 -3.74 -26.41
C GLU A 270 -25.97 -4.98 -26.78
N SER A 271 -25.50 -5.07 -28.03
CA SER A 271 -24.65 -6.17 -28.51
C SER A 271 -23.22 -6.19 -27.95
N GLU A 272 -22.72 -5.05 -27.47
CA GLU A 272 -21.40 -4.95 -26.82
C GLU A 272 -21.52 -5.27 -25.33
N MET A 273 -22.57 -4.78 -24.68
CA MET A 273 -22.87 -5.13 -23.29
C MET A 273 -23.11 -6.64 -23.12
N GLU A 274 -23.80 -7.29 -24.05
CA GLU A 274 -24.00 -8.75 -24.02
C GLU A 274 -22.70 -9.54 -24.15
N ARG A 275 -21.69 -9.00 -24.84
CA ARG A 275 -20.35 -9.62 -24.96
C ARG A 275 -19.46 -9.40 -23.75
N LEU A 276 -19.63 -8.27 -23.06
CA LEU A 276 -18.79 -7.88 -21.93
C LEU A 276 -19.30 -8.46 -20.59
N LEU A 277 -20.60 -8.77 -20.49
CA LEU A 277 -21.18 -9.37 -19.29
C LEU A 277 -21.08 -10.90 -19.34
N PRO A 278 -20.70 -11.57 -18.23
CA PRO A 278 -20.70 -13.03 -18.14
C PRO A 278 -22.09 -13.60 -18.44
N ASP A 279 -22.16 -14.78 -19.08
CA ASP A 279 -23.42 -15.52 -19.35
C ASP A 279 -24.06 -16.15 -18.09
N ASN A 280 -24.02 -15.42 -16.98
CA ASN A 280 -24.70 -15.76 -15.74
C ASN A 280 -25.88 -14.81 -15.53
N THR A 281 -27.10 -15.36 -15.56
CA THR A 281 -28.35 -14.61 -15.44
C THR A 281 -28.43 -13.78 -14.14
N LEU A 282 -27.93 -14.31 -13.02
CA LEU A 282 -27.91 -13.63 -11.72
C LEU A 282 -26.98 -12.40 -11.71
N VAL A 283 -25.86 -12.49 -12.44
CA VAL A 283 -24.91 -11.38 -12.59
C VAL A 283 -25.55 -10.29 -13.44
N LYS A 284 -26.12 -10.64 -14.60
CA LYS A 284 -26.83 -9.68 -15.47
C LYS A 284 -27.94 -8.93 -14.70
N GLU A 285 -28.76 -9.64 -13.93
CA GLU A 285 -29.83 -9.05 -13.09
C GLU A 285 -29.31 -8.05 -12.05
N SER A 286 -28.09 -8.26 -11.55
CA SER A 286 -27.48 -7.42 -10.51
C SER A 286 -26.79 -6.18 -11.09
N VAL A 287 -26.40 -6.21 -12.38
CA VAL A 287 -25.71 -5.10 -13.07
C VAL A 287 -26.68 -4.10 -13.68
N TYR A 288 -27.83 -4.55 -14.22
CA TYR A 288 -28.78 -3.65 -14.87
C TYR A 288 -29.20 -2.43 -14.03
N PRO A 289 -29.43 -2.52 -12.71
CA PRO A 289 -29.73 -1.34 -11.89
C PRO A 289 -28.59 -0.29 -11.83
N MET A 290 -27.37 -0.71 -12.15
CA MET A 290 -26.18 0.14 -12.17
C MET A 290 -25.91 0.77 -13.54
N LEU A 291 -26.77 0.50 -14.52
CA LEU A 291 -26.67 1.03 -15.88
C LEU A 291 -27.95 1.79 -16.26
N ASP A 292 -27.78 2.89 -16.97
CA ASP A 292 -28.87 3.62 -17.60
C ASP A 292 -28.96 3.22 -19.07
N ARG A 293 -30.18 2.86 -19.54
CA ARG A 293 -30.46 2.58 -20.95
C ARG A 293 -30.92 3.87 -21.63
N ILE A 294 -30.19 4.29 -22.65
CA ILE A 294 -30.48 5.48 -23.46
C ILE A 294 -30.90 5.01 -24.85
N GLU A 295 -32.03 5.52 -25.35
CA GLU A 295 -32.50 5.23 -26.71
C GLU A 295 -32.28 6.46 -27.59
N GLU A 296 -31.42 6.32 -28.60
CA GLU A 296 -31.18 7.33 -29.64
C GLU A 296 -31.25 6.66 -31.02
N ASP A 297 -31.96 7.29 -31.98
CA ASP A 297 -32.11 6.81 -33.35
C ASP A 297 -32.56 5.34 -33.50
N GLY A 298 -33.40 4.85 -32.57
CA GLY A 298 -33.92 3.49 -32.59
C GLY A 298 -32.90 2.42 -32.18
N LYS A 299 -31.75 2.82 -31.61
CA LYS A 299 -30.75 1.92 -31.01
C LYS A 299 -30.66 2.18 -29.51
N ALA A 300 -30.50 1.10 -28.75
CA ALA A 300 -30.30 1.15 -27.31
C ALA A 300 -28.81 1.15 -26.96
N TYR A 301 -28.43 2.15 -26.17
CA TYR A 301 -27.10 2.32 -25.60
C TYR A 301 -27.17 2.22 -24.08
N PHE A 302 -26.06 1.82 -23.46
CA PHE A 302 -25.91 1.74 -22.01
C PHE A 302 -24.80 2.69 -21.55
N ALA A 303 -25.10 3.42 -20.48
CA ALA A 303 -24.17 4.26 -19.74
C ALA A 303 -24.22 3.90 -18.25
N LEU A 304 -23.27 4.39 -17.46
CA LEU A 304 -23.27 4.15 -16.02
C LEU A 304 -24.37 4.94 -15.31
N SER A 305 -25.18 4.28 -14.49
CA SER A 305 -26.17 4.96 -13.66
C SER A 305 -25.53 5.63 -12.45
N ALA A 306 -26.26 6.51 -11.78
CA ALA A 306 -25.81 7.13 -10.52
C ALA A 306 -25.46 6.08 -9.45
N LEU A 307 -26.18 4.94 -9.41
CA LEU A 307 -25.85 3.84 -8.50
C LEU A 307 -24.55 3.15 -8.90
N GLY A 308 -24.32 2.96 -10.20
CA GLY A 308 -23.04 2.44 -10.70
C GLY A 308 -21.87 3.34 -10.35
N MET A 309 -22.03 4.67 -10.47
CA MET A 309 -21.03 5.63 -10.03
C MET A 309 -20.71 5.52 -8.53
N VAL A 310 -21.70 5.29 -7.66
CA VAL A 310 -21.45 5.07 -6.23
C VAL A 310 -20.58 3.82 -5.98
N TYR A 311 -20.85 2.72 -6.68
CA TYR A 311 -20.04 1.50 -6.58
C TYR A 311 -18.60 1.76 -7.06
N TRP A 312 -18.44 2.48 -8.17
CA TRP A 312 -17.14 2.84 -8.71
C TRP A 312 -16.33 3.72 -7.74
N GLU A 313 -16.91 4.81 -7.26
CA GLU A 313 -16.23 5.75 -6.34
C GLU A 313 -15.88 5.07 -5.01
N ALA A 314 -16.76 4.23 -4.48
CA ALA A 314 -16.48 3.45 -3.27
C ALA A 314 -15.33 2.46 -3.49
N TYR A 315 -15.32 1.78 -4.64
CA TYR A 315 -14.25 0.84 -4.98
C TYR A 315 -12.90 1.54 -5.15
N GLN A 316 -12.86 2.68 -5.85
CA GLN A 316 -11.63 3.48 -6.00
C GLN A 316 -11.12 4.02 -4.67
N THR A 317 -12.02 4.46 -3.79
CA THR A 317 -11.67 4.97 -2.46
C THR A 317 -11.00 3.90 -1.60
N LEU A 318 -11.47 2.65 -1.69
CA LEU A 318 -10.90 1.52 -0.96
C LEU A 318 -9.66 0.93 -1.63
N ASN A 319 -9.43 1.22 -2.92
CA ASN A 319 -8.28 0.74 -3.69
C ASN A 319 -7.50 1.91 -4.32
N PRO A 320 -6.94 2.81 -3.48
CA PRO A 320 -6.17 3.94 -3.97
C PRO A 320 -4.91 3.44 -4.67
N GLY A 321 -4.76 3.73 -5.97
CA GLY A 321 -3.62 3.28 -6.78
C GLY A 321 -3.91 2.13 -7.73
N ILE A 322 -5.16 1.68 -7.84
CA ILE A 322 -5.52 0.71 -8.86
C ILE A 322 -5.21 1.22 -10.28
N THR A 323 -4.68 0.32 -11.12
CA THR A 323 -4.34 0.59 -12.52
C THR A 323 -4.72 -0.62 -13.36
N LEU A 324 -4.77 -0.46 -14.68
CA LEU A 324 -5.17 -1.53 -15.59
C LEU A 324 -4.24 -1.57 -16.80
N GLU A 325 -3.80 -2.77 -17.21
CA GLU A 325 -2.93 -2.88 -18.38
C GLU A 325 -3.70 -2.59 -19.67
N PRO A 326 -3.24 -1.64 -20.51
CA PRO A 326 -3.92 -1.26 -21.74
C PRO A 326 -3.88 -2.36 -22.80
N ARG A 327 -4.76 -2.24 -23.80
CA ARG A 327 -4.65 -3.06 -25.01
C ARG A 327 -3.40 -2.69 -25.81
N LYS A 328 -2.86 -3.67 -26.53
CA LYS A 328 -1.74 -3.45 -27.45
C LYS A 328 -2.16 -2.58 -28.63
N VAL A 329 -1.25 -1.73 -29.10
CA VAL A 329 -1.50 -0.87 -30.27
C VAL A 329 -1.46 -1.70 -31.56
N GLU A 330 -2.39 -1.43 -32.48
CA GLU A 330 -2.48 -2.15 -33.76
C GLU A 330 -1.40 -1.71 -34.75
N ALA A 331 -0.99 -0.44 -34.69
CA ALA A 331 0.00 0.14 -35.58
C ALA A 331 0.86 1.20 -34.86
N ARG A 332 2.14 1.23 -35.23
CA ARG A 332 3.13 2.19 -34.75
C ARG A 332 3.43 3.23 -35.85
N ARG A 333 3.19 4.51 -35.58
CA ARG A 333 3.25 5.65 -36.52
C ARG A 333 4.54 6.48 -36.44
N GLY A 334 5.45 6.14 -35.53
CA GLY A 334 6.75 6.83 -35.38
C GLY A 334 6.72 8.08 -34.51
N CYS A 335 7.85 8.78 -34.49
CA CYS A 335 7.99 10.09 -33.86
C CYS A 335 7.78 11.22 -34.87
N LYS A 336 7.04 12.28 -34.51
CA LYS A 336 6.85 13.48 -35.35
C LYS A 336 7.44 14.72 -34.72
N PHE A 337 8.36 15.35 -35.44
CA PHE A 337 9.05 16.58 -35.04
C PHE A 337 8.86 17.66 -36.12
N PRO A 338 7.90 18.59 -35.97
CA PRO A 338 7.79 19.77 -36.82
C PRO A 338 9.09 20.62 -36.85
N GLN A 339 9.22 21.52 -37.82
CA GLN A 339 10.40 22.40 -37.92
C GLN A 339 10.39 23.48 -36.82
N HIS A 340 10.93 23.13 -35.66
CA HIS A 340 11.16 24.02 -34.53
C HIS A 340 12.56 23.79 -33.94
N HIS A 341 13.04 24.75 -33.14
CA HIS A 341 14.22 24.54 -32.30
C HIS A 341 13.85 23.64 -31.12
N TYR A 342 14.60 22.55 -30.94
CA TYR A 342 14.43 21.59 -29.85
C TYR A 342 15.62 21.63 -28.89
N PRO A 343 15.42 21.23 -27.63
CA PRO A 343 16.50 21.00 -26.69
C PRO A 343 17.51 19.96 -27.21
N GLU A 344 18.75 20.06 -26.76
CA GLU A 344 19.80 19.09 -27.10
C GLU A 344 19.45 17.69 -26.60
N GLY A 345 19.57 16.66 -27.45
CA GLY A 345 19.21 15.28 -27.12
C GLY A 345 17.70 14.98 -27.07
N TYR A 346 16.83 15.97 -27.36
CA TYR A 346 15.38 15.82 -27.27
C TYR A 346 14.82 14.75 -28.21
N LYS A 347 15.31 14.70 -29.46
CA LYS A 347 14.76 13.76 -30.45
C LYS A 347 15.11 12.33 -30.09
N GLU A 348 16.37 12.13 -29.71
CA GLU A 348 16.92 10.86 -29.23
C GLU A 348 16.15 10.38 -27.98
N TYR A 349 15.89 11.28 -27.03
CA TYR A 349 15.08 10.98 -25.84
C TYR A 349 13.66 10.53 -26.20
N VAL A 350 12.96 11.29 -27.07
CA VAL A 350 11.58 10.96 -27.47
C VAL A 350 11.52 9.66 -28.27
N GLU A 351 12.51 9.40 -29.12
CA GLU A 351 12.65 8.12 -29.84
C GLU A 351 12.93 6.95 -28.89
N GLY A 352 13.73 7.17 -27.85
CA GLY A 352 13.96 6.22 -26.75
C GLY A 352 12.65 5.86 -26.05
N VAL A 353 11.89 6.87 -25.60
CA VAL A 353 10.56 6.68 -24.98
C VAL A 353 9.61 5.93 -25.90
N TYR A 354 9.57 6.30 -27.18
CA TYR A 354 8.73 5.63 -28.17
C TYR A 354 9.07 4.15 -28.32
N ASN A 355 10.35 3.80 -28.37
CA ASN A 355 10.85 2.44 -28.57
C ASN A 355 10.82 1.56 -27.34
N GLN A 356 10.64 2.17 -26.17
CA GLN A 356 10.68 1.47 -24.91
C GLN A 356 9.51 0.50 -24.69
N PHE A 357 8.29 0.94 -25.01
CA PHE A 357 7.07 0.15 -24.84
C PHE A 357 6.37 -0.03 -26.20
N PRO A 358 6.97 -0.79 -27.14
CA PRO A 358 6.51 -0.86 -28.52
C PRO A 358 5.10 -1.47 -28.64
N GLU A 359 4.70 -2.29 -27.67
CA GLU A 359 3.37 -2.89 -27.63
C GLU A 359 2.27 -1.89 -27.23
N PHE A 360 2.61 -0.80 -26.55
CA PHE A 360 1.64 0.12 -25.94
C PHE A 360 1.70 1.55 -26.49
N ILE A 361 2.82 1.96 -27.09
CA ILE A 361 3.02 3.30 -27.65
C ILE A 361 2.88 3.25 -29.18
N SER A 362 1.87 3.97 -29.67
CA SER A 362 1.59 4.08 -31.11
C SER A 362 2.34 5.22 -31.78
N GLU A 363 2.51 6.36 -31.11
CA GLU A 363 3.10 7.57 -31.70
C GLU A 363 3.60 8.50 -30.59
N CYS A 364 4.71 9.19 -30.84
CA CYS A 364 5.15 10.32 -30.02
C CYS A 364 5.24 11.56 -30.92
N HIS A 365 4.73 12.70 -30.47
CA HIS A 365 4.87 13.93 -31.26
C HIS A 365 5.08 15.15 -30.37
N SER A 366 5.92 16.08 -30.82
CA SER A 366 6.16 17.30 -30.05
C SER A 366 4.92 18.21 -30.04
N VAL A 367 4.65 18.84 -28.90
CA VAL A 367 3.49 19.74 -28.71
C VAL A 367 3.91 21.20 -28.97
N PRO A 368 3.03 22.08 -29.51
CA PRO A 368 3.36 23.48 -29.84
C PRO A 368 3.93 24.32 -28.69
N TYR A 369 4.66 25.38 -29.07
CA TYR A 369 5.60 26.20 -28.28
C TYR A 369 5.04 26.96 -27.05
N SER A 370 3.74 26.91 -26.75
CA SER A 370 3.13 27.72 -25.69
C SER A 370 3.50 27.21 -24.28
N GLY A 371 4.21 28.04 -23.51
CA GLY A 371 4.53 27.76 -22.09
C GLY A 371 5.77 26.90 -21.85
N GLN A 372 6.65 26.73 -22.84
CA GLN A 372 7.90 25.95 -22.71
C GLN A 372 8.92 26.57 -21.73
N LYS A 373 8.92 27.91 -21.55
CA LYS A 373 9.73 28.59 -20.52
C LYS A 373 9.45 28.14 -19.07
N GLY A 374 8.29 27.52 -18.83
CA GLY A 374 7.88 27.01 -17.52
C GLY A 374 8.19 25.52 -17.30
N ILE A 375 8.79 24.84 -18.27
CA ILE A 375 9.23 23.44 -18.12
C ILE A 375 10.59 23.46 -17.44
N LYS A 376 10.71 22.74 -16.33
CA LYS A 376 11.88 22.80 -15.45
C LYS A 376 12.44 21.44 -15.12
N ILE A 377 11.62 20.40 -15.15
CA ILE A 377 12.01 19.02 -14.83
C ILE A 377 11.64 18.11 -16.00
N THR A 378 12.43 17.06 -16.20
CA THR A 378 12.04 15.93 -17.06
C THR A 378 11.04 15.09 -16.29
N ARG A 379 9.86 14.86 -16.86
CA ARG A 379 8.78 14.11 -16.19
C ARG A 379 7.71 13.63 -17.16
N PHE A 380 6.87 12.73 -16.67
CA PHE A 380 5.64 12.34 -17.32
C PHE A 380 4.44 12.69 -16.43
N TYR A 381 3.34 13.13 -17.02
CA TYR A 381 2.08 13.35 -16.30
C TYR A 381 0.88 13.21 -17.24
N ILE A 382 -0.31 13.06 -16.65
CA ILE A 382 -1.57 13.09 -17.38
C ILE A 382 -2.15 14.50 -17.33
N ARG A 383 -2.53 15.04 -18.48
CA ARG A 383 -3.25 16.31 -18.60
C ARG A 383 -4.34 16.18 -19.64
N GLU A 384 -5.57 16.52 -19.29
CA GLU A 384 -6.72 16.48 -20.22
C GLU A 384 -6.81 15.13 -20.97
N ASP A 385 -6.68 14.03 -20.20
CA ASP A 385 -6.68 12.64 -20.70
C ASP A 385 -5.55 12.25 -21.66
N ARG A 386 -4.49 13.06 -21.74
CA ARG A 386 -3.30 12.78 -22.55
C ARG A 386 -2.10 12.52 -21.67
N ILE A 387 -1.22 11.62 -22.11
CA ILE A 387 0.07 11.39 -21.47
C ILE A 387 1.08 12.37 -22.08
N ILE A 388 1.59 13.27 -21.25
CA ILE A 388 2.55 14.30 -21.65
C ILE A 388 3.91 13.96 -21.07
N GLY A 389 4.93 13.96 -21.92
CA GLY A 389 6.33 13.97 -21.54
C GLY A 389 6.92 15.38 -21.61
N GLU A 390 7.69 15.75 -20.60
CA GLU A 390 8.53 16.94 -20.56
C GLU A 390 9.99 16.50 -20.54
N TYR A 391 10.82 17.14 -21.37
CA TYR A 391 12.26 16.95 -21.40
C TYR A 391 12.94 18.31 -21.28
N VAL A 392 14.00 18.39 -20.48
CA VAL A 392 14.81 19.59 -20.30
C VAL A 392 16.26 19.23 -20.59
N ASP A 393 16.90 19.98 -21.49
CA ASP A 393 18.33 19.83 -21.76
C ASP A 393 19.21 20.54 -20.73
N ARG A 394 20.53 20.44 -20.90
CA ARG A 394 21.51 21.14 -20.07
C ARG A 394 21.29 22.65 -20.04
N ARG A 395 20.89 23.30 -21.13
CA ARG A 395 20.71 24.76 -21.16
C ARG A 395 19.41 25.23 -20.50
N ASN A 396 18.77 24.37 -19.71
CA ASN A 396 17.45 24.58 -19.11
C ASN A 396 16.39 24.93 -20.18
N PHE A 397 16.58 24.42 -21.39
CA PHE A 397 15.63 24.55 -22.47
C PHE A 397 14.73 23.32 -22.47
N GLY A 398 13.46 23.54 -22.15
CA GLY A 398 12.47 22.47 -22.03
C GLY A 398 11.55 22.36 -23.25
N ALA A 399 11.18 21.14 -23.61
CA ALA A 399 10.17 20.86 -24.63
C ALA A 399 9.20 19.77 -24.16
N ARG A 400 7.97 19.79 -24.70
CA ARG A 400 6.93 18.78 -24.42
C ARG A 400 6.66 17.90 -25.63
N PHE A 401 6.27 16.68 -25.37
CA PHE A 401 5.72 15.77 -26.36
C PHE A 401 4.51 15.04 -25.79
N GLU A 402 3.59 14.69 -26.66
CA GLU A 402 2.44 13.86 -26.35
C GLU A 402 2.76 12.41 -26.75
N ILE A 403 2.38 11.48 -25.87
CA ILE A 403 2.57 10.04 -26.05
C ILE A 403 1.20 9.42 -26.32
N MET A 404 1.00 8.96 -27.56
CA MET A 404 -0.24 8.32 -28.00
C MET A 404 -0.16 6.83 -27.72
N THR A 405 -1.12 6.30 -26.97
CA THR A 405 -1.08 4.93 -26.47
C THR A 405 -2.36 4.15 -26.78
N GLY A 406 -2.35 2.85 -26.49
CA GLY A 406 -3.54 1.99 -26.55
C GLY A 406 -4.51 2.16 -25.37
N ALA A 407 -4.27 3.10 -24.44
CA ALA A 407 -5.11 3.32 -23.27
C ALA A 407 -6.44 4.00 -23.66
N GLY A 408 -7.56 3.35 -23.36
CA GLY A 408 -8.91 3.87 -23.55
C GLY A 408 -9.51 4.55 -22.31
N ASN A 409 -9.01 4.24 -21.12
CA ASN A 409 -9.53 4.79 -19.86
C ASN A 409 -8.44 5.32 -18.90
N ALA A 410 -8.86 6.02 -17.85
CA ALA A 410 -7.97 6.66 -16.90
C ALA A 410 -7.07 5.68 -16.12
N LEU A 411 -7.55 4.47 -15.81
CA LEU A 411 -6.75 3.45 -15.12
C LEU A 411 -5.61 2.93 -16.01
N GLU A 412 -5.88 2.78 -17.31
CA GLU A 412 -4.89 2.41 -18.32
C GLU A 412 -3.86 3.51 -18.55
N ARG A 413 -4.29 4.76 -18.62
CA ARG A 413 -3.37 5.91 -18.69
C ARG A 413 -2.45 5.96 -17.48
N LYS A 414 -2.98 5.74 -16.27
CA LYS A 414 -2.19 5.66 -15.03
C LYS A 414 -1.19 4.50 -15.05
N TRP A 415 -1.56 3.35 -15.62
CA TRP A 415 -0.66 2.20 -15.75
C TRP A 415 0.56 2.53 -16.62
N ILE A 416 0.34 3.08 -17.81
CA ILE A 416 1.44 3.46 -18.73
C ILE A 416 2.31 4.55 -18.10
N LEU A 417 1.68 5.55 -17.48
CA LEU A 417 2.40 6.61 -16.77
C LEU A 417 3.32 6.02 -15.69
N GLY A 418 2.82 5.05 -14.91
CA GLY A 418 3.62 4.30 -13.94
C GLY A 418 4.84 3.66 -14.59
N LYS A 419 4.68 2.93 -15.70
CA LYS A 419 5.78 2.27 -16.42
C LYS A 419 6.83 3.23 -16.97
N LEU A 420 6.42 4.39 -17.48
CA LEU A 420 7.33 5.43 -17.95
C LEU A 420 8.15 6.00 -16.79
N MET A 421 7.49 6.32 -15.66
CA MET A 421 8.18 6.84 -14.48
C MET A 421 9.12 5.80 -13.85
N ASP A 422 8.70 4.54 -13.73
CA ASP A 422 9.52 3.46 -13.17
C ASP A 422 10.81 3.27 -13.98
N SER A 423 10.73 3.40 -15.31
CA SER A 423 11.93 3.31 -16.12
C SER A 423 12.82 4.53 -16.03
N GLU A 424 12.27 5.73 -16.00
CA GLU A 424 13.08 6.94 -15.86
C GLU A 424 13.84 6.90 -14.54
N LEU A 425 13.16 6.49 -13.46
CA LEU A 425 13.77 6.24 -12.17
C LEU A 425 14.86 5.15 -12.24
N LYS A 426 14.60 4.03 -12.91
CA LYS A 426 15.61 2.98 -13.11
C LYS A 426 16.86 3.53 -13.80
N ASN A 427 16.69 4.39 -14.79
CA ASN A 427 17.81 5.02 -15.49
C ASN A 427 18.59 5.95 -14.54
N VAL A 428 17.90 6.78 -13.74
CA VAL A 428 18.54 7.63 -12.72
C VAL A 428 19.37 6.80 -11.72
N ILE A 429 18.81 5.69 -11.23
CA ILE A 429 19.47 4.79 -10.28
C ILE A 429 20.70 4.14 -10.91
N LEU A 430 20.55 3.54 -12.10
CA LEU A 430 21.69 2.91 -12.79
C LEU A 430 22.77 3.94 -13.12
N SER A 431 22.39 5.15 -13.55
CA SER A 431 23.34 6.21 -13.83
C SER A 431 24.16 6.59 -12.59
N ALA A 432 23.51 6.75 -11.45
CA ALA A 432 24.18 7.01 -10.17
C ALA A 432 25.05 5.83 -9.70
N LEU A 433 24.64 4.59 -9.97
CA LEU A 433 25.43 3.40 -9.63
C LEU A 433 26.73 3.30 -10.44
N PHE A 434 26.67 3.48 -11.77
CA PHE A 434 27.85 3.28 -12.62
C PHE A 434 28.82 4.46 -12.57
N LYS A 435 28.35 5.68 -12.28
CA LYS A 435 29.18 6.89 -12.29
C LYS A 435 30.50 6.77 -11.48
N PRO A 436 30.49 6.25 -10.23
CA PRO A 436 31.71 6.03 -9.44
C PRO A 436 32.78 5.15 -10.11
N LEU A 437 32.40 4.29 -11.06
CA LEU A 437 33.36 3.42 -11.77
C LEU A 437 34.25 4.17 -12.76
N GLY A 438 33.92 5.42 -13.12
CA GLY A 438 34.74 6.23 -14.02
C GLY A 438 36.16 6.45 -13.49
N GLY A 439 36.31 6.69 -12.18
CA GLY A 439 37.62 6.87 -11.55
C GLY A 439 38.45 5.58 -11.60
N LEU A 440 37.81 4.45 -11.30
CA LEU A 440 38.42 3.12 -11.42
C LEU A 440 38.84 2.82 -12.87
N ARG A 441 38.00 3.17 -13.85
CA ARG A 441 38.30 2.97 -15.28
C ARG A 441 39.50 3.79 -15.73
N LYS A 442 39.63 5.05 -15.26
CA LYS A 442 40.80 5.90 -15.52
C LYS A 442 42.09 5.26 -15.00
N GLN A 443 42.07 4.71 -13.78
CA GLN A 443 43.21 4.01 -13.19
C GLN A 443 43.60 2.75 -13.96
N ILE A 444 42.62 1.97 -14.44
CA ILE A 444 42.88 0.72 -15.20
C ILE A 444 43.53 1.00 -16.56
N LEU A 445 43.12 2.09 -17.22
CA LEU A 445 43.63 2.45 -18.56
C LEU A 445 45.00 3.15 -18.52
N ASP A 446 45.57 3.36 -17.32
CA ASP A 446 46.86 4.03 -17.11
C ASP A 446 46.95 5.39 -17.82
N ILE A 447 45.82 6.10 -17.84
CA ILE A 447 45.70 7.42 -18.47
C ILE A 447 46.38 8.44 -17.54
N ASP A 448 47.61 8.82 -17.88
CA ASP A 448 48.40 9.84 -17.18
C ASP A 448 47.62 11.14 -16.96
N GLY A 449 47.92 11.88 -15.88
CA GLY A 449 47.27 13.15 -15.53
C GLY A 449 47.44 14.29 -16.55
N THR A 450 48.02 14.03 -17.73
CA THR A 450 48.16 14.92 -18.88
C THR A 450 47.09 14.69 -19.97
N ASP A 451 46.35 13.59 -19.91
CA ASP A 451 45.23 13.30 -20.80
C ASP A 451 43.92 13.78 -20.16
N ASP A 452 43.29 14.77 -20.79
CA ASP A 452 42.11 15.52 -20.31
C ASP A 452 40.82 14.68 -20.25
N LYS A 453 40.86 13.39 -20.61
CA LYS A 453 39.69 12.53 -20.55
C LYS A 453 39.20 12.36 -19.11
N GLN A 454 37.94 12.71 -18.92
CA GLN A 454 37.28 12.74 -17.64
C GLN A 454 36.75 11.38 -17.22
N PRO A 455 36.76 11.06 -15.90
CA PRO A 455 36.20 9.81 -15.37
C PRO A 455 34.79 9.49 -15.90
N GLY A 456 33.93 10.51 -15.98
CA GLY A 456 32.57 10.37 -16.51
C GLY A 456 32.52 9.95 -17.98
N LEU A 457 33.37 10.53 -18.83
CA LEU A 457 33.41 10.18 -20.25
C LEU A 457 33.88 8.74 -20.47
N LEU A 458 34.84 8.27 -19.66
CA LEU A 458 35.37 6.90 -19.77
C LEU A 458 34.32 5.83 -19.45
N ILE A 459 33.47 6.08 -18.46
CA ILE A 459 32.40 5.15 -18.12
C ILE A 459 31.27 5.21 -19.17
N ASP A 460 30.94 6.41 -19.69
CA ASP A 460 29.98 6.55 -20.81
C ASP A 460 30.44 5.79 -22.07
N GLU A 461 31.71 5.93 -22.44
CA GLU A 461 32.33 5.17 -23.55
C GLU A 461 32.12 3.66 -23.32
N TRP A 462 32.39 3.15 -22.12
CA TRP A 462 32.20 1.73 -21.78
C TRP A 462 30.72 1.30 -21.84
N ILE A 463 29.78 2.15 -21.40
CA ILE A 463 28.34 1.87 -21.49
C ILE A 463 27.86 1.82 -22.94
N ARG A 464 28.38 2.71 -23.79
CA ARG A 464 28.14 2.66 -25.25
C ARG A 464 28.71 1.40 -25.86
N GLU A 465 29.94 1.01 -25.52
CA GLU A 465 30.57 -0.25 -25.95
C GLU A 465 29.72 -1.47 -25.59
N LYS A 466 29.09 -1.46 -24.40
CA LYS A 466 28.18 -2.52 -23.96
C LYS A 466 26.78 -2.44 -24.58
N GLY A 467 26.50 -1.46 -25.43
CA GLY A 467 25.22 -1.30 -26.12
C GLY A 467 24.09 -0.81 -25.20
N LEU A 468 24.43 -0.13 -24.11
CA LEU A 468 23.49 0.30 -23.06
C LEU A 468 23.08 1.77 -23.19
N HIS A 469 23.62 2.54 -24.14
CA HIS A 469 23.36 3.97 -24.31
C HIS A 469 21.87 4.37 -24.46
N ASP A 470 21.05 3.53 -25.10
CA ASP A 470 19.59 3.74 -25.23
C ASP A 470 18.83 3.47 -23.92
N ARG A 471 19.49 2.90 -22.91
CA ARG A 471 18.89 2.38 -21.67
C ARG A 471 19.49 3.01 -20.42
N ILE A 472 20.71 3.49 -20.50
CA ILE A 472 21.37 4.26 -19.47
C ILE A 472 21.91 5.49 -20.18
N SER A 473 21.08 6.52 -20.25
CA SER A 473 21.44 7.77 -20.92
C SER A 473 22.37 8.54 -20.01
N PHE A 474 23.66 8.51 -20.34
CA PHE A 474 24.66 9.37 -19.77
C PHE A 474 24.94 10.54 -20.72
N VAL A 475 24.80 11.74 -20.21
CA VAL A 475 25.49 12.92 -20.73
C VAL A 475 26.38 13.36 -19.58
N PHE A 476 27.56 12.75 -19.46
CA PHE A 476 28.60 13.29 -18.60
C PHE A 476 29.15 14.56 -19.24
N GLU A 477 29.16 15.67 -18.50
CA GLU A 477 30.00 16.81 -18.86
C GLU A 477 31.39 16.67 -18.27
N PRO A 478 32.40 17.29 -18.91
CA PRO A 478 33.71 17.45 -18.35
C PRO A 478 33.75 18.56 -17.26
N GLU A 479 34.05 18.22 -16.01
CA GLU A 479 34.52 19.12 -14.93
C GLU A 479 35.65 20.04 -15.43
N GLY A 480 35.35 21.30 -15.78
CA GLY A 480 36.43 22.19 -16.27
C GLY A 480 36.09 23.63 -16.61
N GLU A 481 34.83 24.02 -16.80
CA GLU A 481 34.46 25.43 -16.97
C GLU A 481 33.31 25.80 -16.03
N ASN A 482 33.47 26.92 -15.32
CA ASN A 482 32.53 27.50 -14.34
C ASN A 482 31.08 27.00 -14.50
N CYS A 483 30.63 26.14 -13.60
CA CYS A 483 29.27 25.62 -13.57
C CYS A 483 28.28 26.78 -13.38
N GLY A 484 27.68 27.24 -14.48
CA GLY A 484 26.48 28.06 -14.44
C GLY A 484 25.26 27.23 -14.03
N PRO A 485 24.15 27.84 -13.59
CA PRO A 485 22.95 27.18 -13.04
C PRO A 485 22.10 26.42 -14.09
N SER A 486 22.71 25.87 -15.14
CA SER A 486 22.03 25.26 -16.27
C SER A 486 22.56 23.85 -16.55
N ASP A 487 21.97 22.86 -15.89
CA ASP A 487 22.08 21.43 -16.20
C ASP A 487 20.68 20.79 -16.18
N SER A 488 20.46 19.78 -17.01
CA SER A 488 19.20 19.02 -17.07
C SER A 488 18.93 18.30 -15.75
N ASN A 489 17.69 18.37 -15.24
CA ASN A 489 17.40 18.02 -13.85
C ASN A 489 17.68 16.57 -13.43
N ASN A 490 17.59 15.57 -14.31
CA ASN A 490 17.95 14.17 -13.96
C ASN A 490 19.45 13.99 -13.74
N PHE A 491 20.27 14.80 -14.43
CA PHE A 491 21.71 14.84 -14.25
C PHE A 491 22.09 15.63 -13.00
N ARG A 492 21.39 16.75 -12.70
CA ARG A 492 21.53 17.44 -11.40
C ARG A 492 21.24 16.53 -10.23
N VAL A 493 20.23 15.67 -10.33
CA VAL A 493 19.87 14.72 -9.26
C VAL A 493 21.02 13.76 -8.94
N ALA A 494 21.65 13.18 -9.96
CA ALA A 494 22.78 12.25 -9.78
C ALA A 494 24.12 12.95 -9.49
N ALA A 495 24.36 14.14 -10.05
CA ALA A 495 25.57 14.94 -9.81
C ALA A 495 25.57 15.56 -8.41
N LYS A 496 24.44 16.14 -7.99
CA LYS A 496 24.27 16.75 -6.68
C LYS A 496 24.43 15.73 -5.54
N ALA A 497 24.09 14.47 -5.78
CA ALA A 497 24.33 13.38 -4.84
C ALA A 497 25.83 13.23 -4.47
N GLU A 498 26.75 13.51 -5.41
CA GLU A 498 28.21 13.48 -5.17
C GLU A 498 28.73 14.76 -4.54
N ASP A 499 28.14 15.92 -4.89
CA ASP A 499 28.47 17.23 -4.31
C ASP A 499 28.33 17.22 -2.78
N PHE A 500 27.35 16.46 -2.23
CA PHE A 500 27.13 16.33 -0.78
C PHE A 500 28.29 15.66 0.00
N ILE A 501 29.24 15.03 -0.70
CA ILE A 501 30.17 14.06 -0.10
C ILE A 501 31.62 14.42 -0.36
N VAL A 502 31.90 15.09 -1.47
CA VAL A 502 33.23 15.64 -1.76
C VAL A 502 33.23 17.09 -1.29
N PRO A 503 33.63 17.39 -0.02
CA PRO A 503 33.80 18.78 0.37
C PRO A 503 34.74 19.45 -0.63
N GLY A 504 34.47 20.72 -0.95
CA GLY A 504 35.24 21.56 -1.86
C GLY A 504 36.70 21.82 -1.42
N SER A 505 37.48 20.77 -1.30
CA SER A 505 38.93 20.78 -1.23
C SER A 505 39.45 19.88 -2.33
N HIS A 506 39.66 20.49 -3.49
CA HIS A 506 40.78 20.15 -4.35
C HIS A 506 42.07 20.20 -3.53
N ALA A 507 42.34 19.12 -2.83
CA ALA A 507 43.65 18.73 -2.35
C ALA A 507 43.78 17.23 -2.65
N ALA A 508 43.63 16.87 -3.93
CA ALA A 508 44.37 15.75 -4.46
C ALA A 508 45.85 16.08 -4.20
N SER A 509 46.40 15.62 -3.09
CA SER A 509 47.85 15.56 -2.94
C SER A 509 48.31 14.66 -4.08
N LYS A 510 49.07 15.24 -5.02
CA LYS A 510 49.54 14.57 -6.23
C LYS A 510 50.49 13.39 -5.96
N ASP A 511 50.76 13.07 -4.69
CA ASP A 511 51.92 12.24 -4.34
C ASP A 511 51.60 10.82 -3.86
N HIS A 512 50.37 10.44 -3.47
CA HIS A 512 50.11 9.07 -2.98
C HIS A 512 48.71 8.53 -3.35
N THR A 513 48.59 7.88 -4.51
CA THR A 513 47.41 7.07 -4.86
C THR A 513 47.51 5.69 -4.20
N SER A 514 46.65 5.41 -3.22
CA SER A 514 46.55 4.09 -2.58
C SER A 514 45.26 3.39 -3.02
N ASN A 515 45.37 2.21 -3.61
CA ASN A 515 44.22 1.38 -4.02
C ASN A 515 43.78 0.39 -2.92
N ALA A 516 44.26 0.58 -1.70
CA ALA A 516 43.92 -0.24 -0.54
C ALA A 516 42.74 0.38 0.24
N LEU A 517 41.67 -0.40 0.44
CA LEU A 517 40.52 0.03 1.25
C LEU A 517 40.90 -0.03 2.73
N LEU A 518 40.80 1.10 3.45
CA LEU A 518 40.97 1.11 4.90
C LEU A 518 39.85 0.27 5.54
N ASN A 519 40.20 -0.58 6.49
CA ASN A 519 39.22 -1.27 7.29
C ASN A 519 38.40 -0.26 8.10
N ILE A 520 37.10 -0.16 7.87
CA ILE A 520 36.20 0.74 8.61
C ILE A 520 36.31 0.57 10.13
N PHE A 521 36.64 -0.64 10.61
CA PHE A 521 36.86 -0.85 12.04
C PHE A 521 38.11 -0.14 12.57
N SER A 522 39.13 0.15 11.75
CA SER A 522 40.27 0.98 12.14
C SER A 522 39.88 2.46 12.38
N ASP A 523 38.72 2.88 11.88
CA ASP A 523 38.15 4.23 12.07
C ASP A 523 37.31 4.36 13.36
N VAL A 524 37.08 3.24 14.06
CA VAL A 524 36.29 3.20 15.29
C VAL A 524 37.18 3.41 16.52
N LEU A 525 36.87 4.41 17.34
CA LEU A 525 37.52 4.69 18.61
C LEU A 525 36.49 5.05 19.68
N LEU A 526 36.37 4.19 20.71
CA LEU A 526 35.58 4.50 21.90
C LEU A 526 36.43 5.26 22.94
N PRO A 527 35.81 6.02 23.86
CA PRO A 527 36.51 6.66 24.98
C PRO A 527 37.33 5.63 25.79
N ASP A 528 38.49 6.04 26.29
CA ASP A 528 39.37 5.24 27.14
C ASP A 528 39.95 3.96 26.51
N ARG A 529 39.89 3.82 25.17
CA ARG A 529 40.52 2.72 24.41
C ARG A 529 41.74 3.21 23.62
N GLU A 530 42.69 2.31 23.40
CA GLU A 530 43.85 2.60 22.56
C GLU A 530 43.45 2.72 21.08
N LYS A 531 44.08 3.68 20.37
CA LYS A 531 43.84 3.87 18.94
C LYS A 531 44.32 2.62 18.18
N PRO A 532 43.47 1.98 17.37
CA PRO A 532 43.86 0.82 16.60
C PRO A 532 44.90 1.18 15.53
N GLN A 533 45.74 0.22 15.16
CA GLN A 533 46.59 0.36 13.97
C GLN A 533 45.72 0.28 12.71
N PRO A 534 46.05 1.04 11.66
CA PRO A 534 45.35 0.93 10.38
C PRO A 534 45.56 -0.47 9.80
N SER A 535 44.47 -1.04 9.29
CA SER A 535 44.46 -2.30 8.58
C SER A 535 43.65 -2.14 7.30
N PHE A 536 43.95 -2.94 6.28
CA PHE A 536 43.41 -2.76 4.93
C PHE A 536 42.80 -4.05 4.42
N PHE A 537 41.64 -3.97 3.78
CA PHE A 537 41.05 -5.12 3.10
C PHE A 537 41.76 -5.37 1.77
N GLN A 538 41.97 -6.65 1.45
CA GLN A 538 42.41 -7.06 0.13
C GLN A 538 41.25 -6.97 -0.85
N ALA A 539 41.48 -6.39 -2.02
CA ALA A 539 40.47 -6.40 -3.08
C ALA A 539 40.44 -7.79 -3.74
N ASP A 540 39.43 -8.58 -3.39
CA ASP A 540 39.08 -9.84 -4.02
C ASP A 540 37.56 -9.96 -4.14
N VAL A 541 37.10 -10.95 -4.92
CA VAL A 541 35.69 -11.25 -5.14
C VAL A 541 35.07 -11.82 -3.86
N VAL A 542 33.95 -11.27 -3.42
CA VAL A 542 33.23 -11.77 -2.24
C VAL A 542 32.85 -13.25 -2.44
N GLY A 543 33.12 -14.07 -1.41
CA GLY A 543 32.78 -15.50 -1.39
C GLY A 543 33.87 -16.46 -1.85
N THR A 544 35.05 -15.98 -2.26
CA THR A 544 36.21 -16.84 -2.59
C THR A 544 36.99 -17.26 -1.35
N THR A 545 37.26 -16.32 -0.45
CA THR A 545 38.08 -16.49 0.76
C THR A 545 37.52 -15.64 1.91
N PHE A 546 37.91 -15.95 3.14
CA PHE A 546 37.55 -15.13 4.30
C PHE A 546 38.38 -13.83 4.27
N PRO A 547 37.75 -12.63 4.29
CA PRO A 547 38.46 -11.37 4.06
C PRO A 547 39.14 -10.85 5.34
N TYR A 548 40.28 -11.41 5.73
CA TYR A 548 41.06 -10.86 6.83
C TYR A 548 41.85 -9.61 6.37
N PRO A 549 41.72 -8.47 7.09
CA PRO A 549 42.49 -7.27 6.76
C PRO A 549 43.97 -7.43 7.13
N THR A 550 44.84 -6.73 6.41
CA THR A 550 46.30 -6.77 6.60
C THR A 550 46.84 -5.41 7.06
N SER A 551 47.93 -5.39 7.83
CA SER A 551 48.61 -4.15 8.20
C SER A 551 49.39 -3.53 7.04
N GLN A 552 49.79 -4.34 6.06
CA GLN A 552 50.41 -3.88 4.82
C GLN A 552 49.32 -3.45 3.83
N ARG A 553 49.54 -2.33 3.12
CA ARG A 553 48.63 -1.87 2.05
C ARG A 553 48.69 -2.83 0.86
N PRO A 554 47.61 -3.55 0.53
CA PRO A 554 47.59 -4.42 -0.65
C PRO A 554 47.60 -3.59 -1.95
N THR A 555 48.22 -4.13 -2.99
CA THR A 555 48.17 -3.57 -4.35
C THR A 555 47.33 -4.50 -5.23
N PRO A 556 46.05 -4.19 -5.46
CA PRO A 556 45.16 -5.06 -6.22
C PRO A 556 45.42 -4.99 -7.73
N ASN A 557 45.22 -6.10 -8.43
CA ASN A 557 45.21 -6.13 -9.89
C ASN A 557 43.85 -5.65 -10.42
N LEU A 558 43.70 -4.33 -10.57
CA LEU A 558 42.45 -3.69 -10.98
C LEU A 558 41.94 -4.18 -12.34
N ALA A 559 42.84 -4.43 -13.30
CA ALA A 559 42.47 -4.92 -14.63
C ALA A 559 41.86 -6.32 -14.59
N GLU A 560 42.38 -7.20 -13.72
CA GLU A 560 41.82 -8.54 -13.54
C GLU A 560 40.44 -8.50 -12.86
N LEU A 561 40.28 -7.70 -11.81
CA LEU A 561 38.99 -7.50 -11.14
C LEU A 561 37.93 -6.95 -12.09
N TRP A 562 38.30 -5.93 -12.89
CA TRP A 562 37.42 -5.38 -13.92
C TRP A 562 36.99 -6.43 -14.95
N LYS A 563 37.93 -7.24 -15.42
CA LYS A 563 37.62 -8.33 -16.37
C LYS A 563 36.66 -9.36 -15.77
N LYS A 564 36.81 -9.72 -14.50
CA LYS A 564 35.88 -10.62 -13.79
C LYS A 564 34.49 -10.01 -13.69
N PHE A 565 34.40 -8.71 -13.36
CA PHE A 565 33.14 -7.96 -13.36
C PHE A 565 32.50 -7.95 -14.74
N GLU A 566 33.23 -7.65 -15.81
CA GLU A 566 32.71 -7.61 -17.18
C GLU A 566 32.12 -8.95 -17.61
N VAL A 567 32.80 -10.07 -17.29
CA VAL A 567 32.32 -11.42 -17.61
C VAL A 567 30.98 -11.72 -16.94
N ASP A 568 30.79 -11.30 -15.69
CA ASP A 568 29.52 -11.48 -14.98
C ASP A 568 28.45 -10.49 -15.49
N PHE A 569 28.82 -9.23 -15.73
CA PHE A 569 27.91 -8.21 -16.21
C PHE A 569 27.39 -8.50 -17.63
N ASP A 570 28.23 -9.05 -18.51
CA ASP A 570 27.84 -9.43 -19.87
C ASP A 570 26.71 -10.48 -19.91
N LYS A 571 26.47 -11.21 -18.81
CA LYS A 571 25.35 -12.15 -18.69
C LYS A 571 24.00 -11.46 -18.43
N ILE A 572 24.01 -10.26 -17.82
CA ILE A 572 22.79 -9.51 -17.48
C ILE A 572 22.60 -8.23 -18.30
N LYS A 573 23.55 -7.84 -19.16
CA LYS A 573 23.48 -6.59 -19.95
C LYS A 573 22.21 -6.42 -20.79
N HIS A 574 21.58 -7.52 -21.22
CA HIS A 574 20.34 -7.46 -22.00
C HIS A 574 19.12 -7.04 -21.17
N ASN A 575 19.20 -7.09 -19.84
CA ASN A 575 18.24 -6.50 -18.92
C ASN A 575 18.92 -6.26 -17.56
N PRO A 576 19.66 -5.15 -17.38
CA PRO A 576 20.34 -4.88 -16.12
C PRO A 576 19.29 -4.52 -15.06
N GLY A 577 18.86 -5.49 -14.26
CA GLY A 577 18.03 -5.26 -13.09
C GLY A 577 18.84 -4.60 -11.98
N ILE A 578 18.22 -3.71 -11.20
CA ILE A 578 18.91 -2.88 -10.20
C ILE A 578 19.57 -3.78 -9.14
N ASN A 579 18.86 -4.79 -8.67
CA ASN A 579 19.33 -5.66 -7.60
C ASN A 579 20.48 -6.56 -8.07
N ALA A 580 20.43 -7.08 -9.30
CA ALA A 580 21.54 -7.84 -9.86
C ALA A 580 22.80 -6.97 -10.04
N VAL A 581 22.65 -5.71 -10.48
CA VAL A 581 23.77 -4.77 -10.57
C VAL A 581 24.36 -4.48 -9.18
N LEU A 582 23.52 -4.23 -8.18
CA LEU A 582 23.97 -4.03 -6.79
C LEU A 582 24.72 -5.26 -6.26
N MET A 583 24.21 -6.47 -6.51
CA MET A 583 24.89 -7.71 -6.14
C MET A 583 26.28 -7.81 -6.80
N LEU A 584 26.40 -7.49 -8.10
CA LEU A 584 27.70 -7.49 -8.78
C LEU A 584 28.65 -6.45 -8.22
N PHE A 585 28.15 -5.26 -7.85
CA PHE A 585 28.96 -4.23 -7.23
C PHE A 585 29.45 -4.66 -5.85
N GLU A 586 28.59 -5.24 -5.03
CA GLU A 586 28.99 -5.78 -3.73
C GLU A 586 30.03 -6.90 -3.90
N LYS A 587 29.81 -7.78 -4.87
CA LYS A 587 30.70 -8.90 -5.17
C LYS A 587 32.10 -8.47 -5.62
N HIS A 588 32.20 -7.50 -6.52
CA HIS A 588 33.46 -7.15 -7.21
C HIS A 588 34.13 -5.89 -6.69
N PHE A 589 33.38 -4.96 -6.08
CA PHE A 589 33.85 -3.61 -5.73
C PHE A 589 33.74 -3.27 -4.23
N SER A 590 33.25 -4.19 -3.39
CA SER A 590 33.27 -3.96 -1.93
C SER A 590 34.69 -3.95 -1.35
N GLY A 591 35.68 -4.55 -2.00
CA GLY A 591 37.09 -4.53 -1.56
C GLY A 591 37.91 -3.34 -2.04
N LEU A 592 37.32 -2.39 -2.79
CA LEU A 592 38.02 -1.27 -3.41
C LEU A 592 37.60 0.07 -2.79
N PRO A 593 38.55 0.99 -2.50
CA PRO A 593 38.25 2.31 -1.98
C PRO A 593 37.60 3.21 -3.03
N TYR A 594 36.64 4.04 -2.60
CA TYR A 594 36.12 5.12 -3.43
C TYR A 594 37.02 6.37 -3.34
N GLY A 595 37.49 6.84 -4.50
CA GLY A 595 38.37 8.00 -4.62
C GLY A 595 39.85 7.67 -4.37
N ALA A 596 40.74 8.47 -4.93
CA ALA A 596 42.19 8.33 -4.73
C ALA A 596 42.69 9.05 -3.46
N PHE A 597 41.86 9.06 -2.41
CA PHE A 597 42.21 9.66 -1.13
C PHE A 597 43.03 8.66 -0.31
N GLU A 598 44.00 9.17 0.44
CA GLU A 598 44.75 8.32 1.36
C GLU A 598 43.81 7.81 2.47
N ASP A 599 43.78 6.49 2.66
CA ASP A 599 43.11 5.78 3.76
C ASP A 599 41.58 6.02 3.88
N THR A 600 40.85 6.05 2.77
CA THR A 600 39.37 6.05 2.81
C THR A 600 38.82 4.67 3.26
N PRO A 601 37.88 4.63 4.23
CA PRO A 601 37.23 3.38 4.64
C PRO A 601 35.97 3.06 3.83
N VAL A 602 35.53 3.94 2.92
CA VAL A 602 34.29 3.75 2.14
C VAL A 602 34.59 3.04 0.82
N SER A 603 33.91 1.91 0.59
CA SER A 603 34.05 1.17 -0.65
C SER A 603 33.32 1.82 -1.84
N ILE A 604 33.78 1.52 -3.07
CA ILE A 604 33.08 1.92 -4.30
C ILE A 604 31.63 1.44 -4.28
N TYR A 605 31.38 0.22 -3.79
CA TYR A 605 30.03 -0.32 -3.66
C TYR A 605 29.14 0.55 -2.77
N GLN A 606 29.57 0.86 -1.54
CA GLN A 606 28.75 1.65 -0.62
C GLN A 606 28.54 3.07 -1.12
N PHE A 607 29.57 3.68 -1.71
CA PHE A 607 29.44 4.98 -2.31
C PHE A 607 28.38 4.96 -3.43
N ALA A 608 28.51 4.06 -4.40
CA ALA A 608 27.56 3.93 -5.50
C ALA A 608 26.13 3.66 -5.01
N LYS A 609 25.97 2.75 -4.04
CA LYS A 609 24.67 2.38 -3.46
C LYS A 609 23.96 3.58 -2.83
N ILE A 610 24.64 4.32 -1.95
CA ILE A 610 24.05 5.47 -1.27
C ILE A 610 23.83 6.65 -2.24
N SER A 611 24.73 6.89 -3.19
CA SER A 611 24.54 7.90 -4.24
C SER A 611 23.30 7.60 -5.08
N ALA A 612 23.05 6.34 -5.41
CA ALA A 612 21.85 5.91 -6.11
C ALA A 612 20.57 6.08 -5.27
N ALA A 613 20.64 5.83 -3.96
CA ALA A 613 19.53 6.07 -3.03
C ALA A 613 19.17 7.56 -2.91
N LEU A 614 20.17 8.43 -2.81
CA LEU A 614 20.00 9.88 -2.79
C LEU A 614 19.40 10.35 -4.11
N ALA A 615 19.94 9.91 -5.24
CA ALA A 615 19.44 10.26 -6.57
C ALA A 615 17.96 9.86 -6.76
N ALA A 616 17.60 8.62 -6.41
CA ALA A 616 16.20 8.17 -6.44
C ALA A 616 15.28 9.06 -5.57
N SER A 617 15.75 9.43 -4.37
CA SER A 617 14.98 10.24 -3.44
C SER A 617 14.75 11.66 -3.97
N ILE A 618 15.77 12.32 -4.52
CA ILE A 618 15.61 13.65 -5.11
C ILE A 618 14.69 13.59 -6.33
N TYR A 619 14.83 12.57 -7.20
CA TYR A 619 13.96 12.40 -8.36
C TYR A 619 12.50 12.32 -7.94
N ASN A 620 12.16 11.42 -7.02
CA ASN A 620 10.79 11.27 -6.53
C ASN A 620 10.27 12.50 -5.79
N PHE A 621 11.13 13.18 -5.01
CA PHE A 621 10.78 14.43 -4.34
C PHE A 621 10.37 15.52 -5.35
N LEU A 622 11.12 15.67 -6.45
CA LEU A 622 10.83 16.64 -7.51
C LEU A 622 9.56 16.30 -8.32
N GLN A 623 9.22 15.02 -8.48
CA GLN A 623 7.97 14.62 -9.13
C GLN A 623 6.75 15.11 -8.33
N ASP A 624 6.82 15.06 -7.00
CA ASP A 624 5.76 15.56 -6.11
C ASP A 624 5.85 17.08 -5.85
N ASN A 625 7.06 17.65 -5.86
CA ASN A 625 7.33 19.06 -5.55
C ASN A 625 8.20 19.71 -6.64
N PRO A 626 7.63 20.03 -7.82
CA PRO A 626 8.39 20.60 -8.92
C PRO A 626 8.94 22.00 -8.55
N LYS A 627 10.27 22.15 -8.50
CA LYS A 627 10.99 23.40 -8.21
C LYS A 627 11.99 23.74 -9.33
N GLU A 628 12.30 25.03 -9.51
CA GLU A 628 13.32 25.50 -10.49
C GLU A 628 14.75 25.23 -10.00
N THR A 629 14.99 25.42 -8.69
CA THR A 629 16.29 25.25 -8.06
C THR A 629 16.14 24.39 -6.82
N LEU A 630 16.98 23.36 -6.70
CA LEU A 630 17.11 22.56 -5.48
C LEU A 630 18.07 23.27 -4.53
N ASN A 631 17.63 23.60 -3.32
CA ASN A 631 18.50 24.09 -2.26
C ASN A 631 18.90 22.92 -1.34
N ASP A 632 20.11 22.96 -0.80
CA ASP A 632 20.59 21.91 0.10
C ASP A 632 19.87 21.93 1.45
N SER A 633 19.35 23.08 1.85
CA SER A 633 18.51 23.27 3.03
C SER A 633 17.06 22.78 2.86
N ASP A 634 16.67 22.31 1.67
CA ASP A 634 15.35 21.69 1.51
C ASP A 634 15.34 20.32 2.22
N ASN A 635 14.36 20.09 3.10
CA ASN A 635 14.11 18.79 3.74
C ASN A 635 13.58 17.78 2.72
N MET A 636 14.44 17.34 1.79
CA MET A 636 14.10 16.44 0.68
C MET A 636 14.13 14.96 1.08
N TYR A 637 14.79 14.62 2.19
CA TYR A 637 15.07 13.25 2.58
C TYR A 637 14.33 12.85 3.85
N LEU A 638 14.01 11.56 3.90
CA LEU A 638 13.38 10.91 5.03
C LEU A 638 14.25 9.73 5.43
N LEU A 639 14.76 9.74 6.65
CA LEU A 639 15.42 8.61 7.27
C LEU A 639 14.36 7.77 7.97
N ILE A 640 14.20 6.52 7.53
CA ILE A 640 13.20 5.59 8.02
C ILE A 640 13.89 4.52 8.83
N GLY A 641 13.56 4.41 10.11
CA GLY A 641 14.05 3.34 10.97
C GLY A 641 12.91 2.42 11.37
N ALA A 642 13.12 1.12 11.22
CA ALA A 642 12.12 0.12 11.54
C ALA A 642 12.71 -1.01 12.40
N ASP A 643 11.93 -1.50 13.34
CA ASP A 643 12.33 -2.61 14.22
C ASP A 643 11.14 -3.47 14.65
N VAL A 644 11.40 -4.75 14.85
CA VAL A 644 10.44 -5.70 15.43
C VAL A 644 10.66 -5.80 16.93
N SER A 645 9.66 -5.42 17.69
CA SER A 645 9.61 -5.64 19.13
C SER A 645 9.07 -7.04 19.47
N GLY A 646 9.69 -7.71 20.45
CA GLY A 646 9.26 -9.03 20.94
C GLY A 646 9.95 -10.23 20.26
N VAL A 647 11.04 -10.00 19.52
CA VAL A 647 11.80 -11.03 18.79
C VAL A 647 12.22 -12.19 19.71
N GLN A 648 12.84 -11.88 20.85
CA GLN A 648 13.33 -12.89 21.79
C GLN A 648 12.19 -13.75 22.36
N ASP A 649 11.11 -13.11 22.83
CA ASP A 649 9.94 -13.81 23.37
C ASP A 649 9.30 -14.72 22.31
N PHE A 650 9.20 -14.24 21.08
CA PHE A 650 8.65 -15.02 19.97
C PHE A 650 9.50 -16.24 19.62
N ILE A 651 10.82 -16.06 19.49
CA ILE A 651 11.73 -17.14 19.11
C ILE A 651 11.81 -18.17 20.25
N TYR A 652 12.10 -17.75 21.47
CA TYR A 652 12.54 -18.66 22.53
C TYR A 652 11.41 -19.37 23.29
N THR A 653 10.15 -18.95 23.18
CA THR A 653 9.01 -19.61 23.86
C THR A 653 8.68 -20.98 23.23
N ILE A 654 9.51 -22.00 23.51
CA ILE A 654 9.39 -23.39 23.03
C ILE A 654 9.88 -24.39 24.10
N TYR A 655 9.15 -25.49 24.30
CA TYR A 655 9.27 -26.31 25.51
C TYR A 655 10.03 -27.64 25.42
N SER A 656 10.50 -28.11 24.25
CA SER A 656 11.62 -29.09 24.03
C SER A 656 11.43 -29.94 22.78
N THR A 657 10.22 -30.44 22.52
CA THR A 657 9.97 -31.38 21.41
C THR A 657 9.90 -30.65 20.07
N GLY A 658 10.72 -31.07 19.09
CA GLY A 658 10.80 -30.38 17.79
C GLY A 658 11.30 -28.93 17.90
N ALA A 659 11.97 -28.57 19.00
CA ALA A 659 12.37 -27.20 19.29
C ALA A 659 13.38 -26.66 18.28
N LEU A 660 14.39 -27.45 17.95
CA LEU A 660 15.46 -27.08 17.02
C LEU A 660 14.95 -26.65 15.63
N LYS A 661 13.91 -27.33 15.11
CA LYS A 661 13.27 -26.96 13.84
C LYS A 661 12.44 -25.68 13.99
N ASN A 662 11.64 -25.59 15.06
CA ASN A 662 10.77 -24.43 15.25
C ASN A 662 11.55 -23.14 15.53
N LEU A 663 12.65 -23.18 16.30
CA LEU A 663 13.47 -22.00 16.59
C LEU A 663 14.03 -21.38 15.30
N ARG A 664 14.70 -22.20 14.48
CA ARG A 664 15.28 -21.78 13.20
C ARG A 664 14.24 -21.20 12.26
N ALA A 665 13.09 -21.87 12.15
CA ALA A 665 12.01 -21.36 11.32
C ALA A 665 11.41 -20.06 11.86
N ARG A 666 11.36 -19.85 13.18
CA ARG A 666 10.88 -18.58 13.78
C ARG A 666 11.83 -17.43 13.51
N SER A 667 13.12 -17.64 13.68
CA SER A 667 14.15 -16.65 13.33
C SER A 667 14.08 -16.29 11.84
N PHE A 668 14.09 -17.29 10.95
CA PHE A 668 13.93 -17.08 9.51
C PHE A 668 12.62 -16.36 9.15
N TYR A 669 11.51 -16.70 9.81
CA TYR A 669 10.22 -16.07 9.54
C TYR A 669 10.22 -14.57 9.90
N LEU A 670 10.91 -14.19 10.98
CA LEU A 670 11.07 -12.78 11.34
C LEU A 670 11.96 -12.06 10.32
N GLU A 671 13.00 -12.70 9.82
CA GLU A 671 13.84 -12.14 8.76
C GLU A 671 13.02 -11.83 7.50
N ILE A 672 12.23 -12.80 7.00
CA ILE A 672 11.38 -12.57 5.82
C ILE A 672 10.27 -11.56 6.12
N LEU A 673 9.77 -11.48 7.36
CA LEU A 673 8.81 -10.44 7.76
C LEU A 673 9.45 -9.05 7.60
N THR A 674 10.64 -8.84 8.16
CA THR A 674 11.37 -7.58 8.07
C THR A 674 11.69 -7.21 6.61
N GLU A 675 12.19 -8.16 5.82
CA GLU A 675 12.44 -7.96 4.39
C GLU A 675 11.16 -7.64 3.60
N LYS A 676 10.05 -8.33 3.87
CA LYS A 676 8.75 -8.04 3.22
C LYS A 676 8.29 -6.61 3.53
N VAL A 677 8.44 -6.15 4.77
CA VAL A 677 8.06 -4.77 5.12
C VAL A 677 8.96 -3.76 4.40
N ALA A 678 10.27 -3.98 4.37
CA ALA A 678 11.19 -3.13 3.60
C ALA A 678 10.80 -3.07 2.12
N HIS A 679 10.49 -4.22 1.50
CA HIS A 679 10.09 -4.28 0.10
C HIS A 679 8.76 -3.56 -0.16
N GLU A 680 7.80 -3.68 0.76
CA GLU A 680 6.52 -2.98 0.64
C GLU A 680 6.70 -1.46 0.72
N ILE A 681 7.63 -0.96 1.55
CA ILE A 681 8.04 0.45 1.52
C ILE A 681 8.67 0.79 0.17
N ILE A 682 9.57 -0.05 -0.35
CA ILE A 682 10.23 0.18 -1.65
C ILE A 682 9.21 0.33 -2.77
N ASP A 683 8.23 -0.57 -2.82
CA ASP A 683 7.17 -0.56 -3.84
C ASP A 683 6.27 0.68 -3.71
N GLN A 684 5.80 0.98 -2.49
CA GLN A 684 4.87 2.09 -2.25
C GLN A 684 5.51 3.46 -2.46
N LEU A 685 6.79 3.60 -2.13
CA LEU A 685 7.55 4.84 -2.31
C LEU A 685 8.24 4.89 -3.68
N ARG A 686 8.16 3.83 -4.50
CA ARG A 686 8.85 3.72 -5.79
C ARG A 686 10.32 4.07 -5.68
N ILE A 687 11.03 3.36 -4.80
CA ILE A 687 12.48 3.47 -4.64
C ILE A 687 13.11 2.12 -5.00
N SER A 688 14.37 1.86 -4.64
CA SER A 688 15.02 0.57 -4.92
C SER A 688 15.72 -0.01 -3.70
N SER A 689 16.28 -1.22 -3.83
CA SER A 689 17.11 -1.85 -2.79
C SER A 689 18.34 -1.02 -2.40
N ALA A 690 18.81 -0.12 -3.28
CA ALA A 690 19.88 0.82 -2.96
C ALA A 690 19.55 1.70 -1.75
N ASN A 691 18.26 1.99 -1.56
CA ASN A 691 17.74 2.83 -0.48
C ASN A 691 17.75 2.16 0.90
N ILE A 692 18.01 0.85 0.98
CA ILE A 692 18.23 0.15 2.26
C ILE A 692 19.67 0.39 2.69
N ILE A 693 19.89 1.19 3.74
CA ILE A 693 21.21 1.43 4.32
C ILE A 693 21.72 0.13 4.96
N TYR A 694 20.90 -0.49 5.82
CA TYR A 694 21.14 -1.83 6.35
C TYR A 694 19.83 -2.55 6.69
N SER A 695 19.89 -3.89 6.73
CA SER A 695 18.81 -4.79 7.19
C SER A 695 19.41 -5.91 8.05
N GLY A 696 19.02 -6.00 9.33
CA GLY A 696 19.55 -6.96 10.30
C GLY A 696 18.97 -6.79 11.70
N GLY A 697 19.13 -7.78 12.59
CA GLY A 697 18.70 -7.65 13.99
C GLY A 697 17.19 -7.61 14.20
N GLY A 698 16.38 -7.95 13.19
CA GLY A 698 14.93 -7.73 13.21
C GLY A 698 14.51 -6.29 12.90
N GLY A 699 15.38 -5.47 12.32
CA GLY A 699 15.08 -4.11 11.87
C GLY A 699 15.82 -3.71 10.60
N PHE A 700 15.56 -2.50 10.11
CA PHE A 700 16.27 -1.91 8.98
C PHE A 700 16.32 -0.38 9.09
N LEU A 701 17.28 0.21 8.38
CA LEU A 701 17.38 1.65 8.18
C LEU A 701 17.33 1.94 6.68
N MET A 702 16.47 2.87 6.27
CA MET A 702 16.25 3.24 4.87
C MET A 702 16.32 4.74 4.67
N LEU A 703 16.73 5.14 3.48
CA LEU A 703 16.73 6.52 2.98
C LEU A 703 15.67 6.65 1.88
N ALA A 704 14.75 7.61 2.01
CA ALA A 704 13.73 7.86 0.99
C ALA A 704 13.46 9.34 0.79
N GLN A 705 12.57 9.66 -0.16
CA GLN A 705 12.08 11.01 -0.39
C GLN A 705 11.11 11.49 0.71
N ASN A 706 11.24 12.75 1.11
CA ASN A 706 10.35 13.39 2.06
C ASN A 706 9.14 14.02 1.36
N THR A 707 8.07 13.25 1.17
CA THR A 707 6.81 13.77 0.61
C THR A 707 5.61 13.42 1.49
N GLU A 708 4.53 14.19 1.40
CA GLU A 708 3.31 13.90 2.16
C GLU A 708 2.75 12.52 1.79
N LYS A 709 2.87 12.12 0.52
CA LYS A 709 2.49 10.77 0.04
C LYS A 709 3.32 9.69 0.74
N SER A 710 4.65 9.89 0.82
CA SER A 710 5.55 8.92 1.45
C SER A 710 5.24 8.72 2.93
N ARG A 711 5.04 9.82 3.68
CA ARG A 711 4.68 9.75 5.11
C ARG A 711 3.33 9.05 5.34
N LYS A 712 2.32 9.32 4.52
CA LYS A 712 1.01 8.66 4.60
C LYS A 712 1.10 7.17 4.26
N ALA A 713 1.88 6.80 3.24
CA ALA A 713 2.08 5.41 2.85
C ALA A 713 2.74 4.60 3.98
N ILE A 714 3.79 5.14 4.61
CA ILE A 714 4.48 4.50 5.73
C ILE A 714 3.53 4.30 6.92
N ALA A 715 2.78 5.35 7.30
CA ALA A 715 1.84 5.28 8.42
C ALA A 715 0.72 4.25 8.17
N ALA A 716 0.18 4.20 6.94
CA ALA A 716 -0.82 3.21 6.55
C ALA A 716 -0.25 1.78 6.61
N LEU A 717 0.96 1.57 6.10
CA LEU A 717 1.64 0.28 6.13
C LEU A 717 1.89 -0.20 7.57
N GLN A 718 2.37 0.67 8.46
CA GLN A 718 2.56 0.33 9.87
C GLN A 718 1.25 -0.07 10.55
N ALA A 719 0.15 0.63 10.28
CA ALA A 719 -1.16 0.29 10.81
C ALA A 719 -1.64 -1.08 10.29
N ASP A 720 -1.47 -1.35 9.00
CA ASP A 720 -1.85 -2.62 8.37
C ASP A 720 -1.03 -3.80 8.91
N ILE A 721 0.29 -3.65 9.04
CA ILE A 721 1.16 -4.69 9.60
C ILE A 721 0.80 -4.97 11.04
N ASN A 722 0.65 -3.94 11.88
CA ASN A 722 0.35 -4.14 13.30
C ASN A 722 -1.05 -4.71 13.53
N LYS A 723 -2.02 -4.37 12.68
CA LYS A 723 -3.34 -5.04 12.68
C LYS A 723 -3.21 -6.53 12.34
N TRP A 724 -2.41 -6.87 11.33
CA TRP A 724 -2.16 -8.27 10.96
C TRP A 724 -1.37 -9.03 12.04
N LEU A 725 -0.37 -8.41 12.66
CA LEU A 725 0.40 -8.99 13.77
C LEU A 725 -0.50 -9.23 14.97
N LEU A 726 -1.39 -8.29 15.32
CA LEU A 726 -2.32 -8.44 16.42
C LEU A 726 -3.30 -9.61 16.21
N ASP A 727 -3.77 -9.81 14.98
CA ASP A 727 -4.63 -10.95 14.63
C ASP A 727 -3.88 -12.29 14.70
N LYS A 728 -2.65 -12.34 14.16
CA LYS A 728 -1.89 -13.58 14.01
C LYS A 728 -1.08 -14.00 15.24
N PHE A 729 -0.56 -13.03 15.99
CA PHE A 729 0.41 -13.20 17.07
C PHE A 729 0.03 -12.50 18.37
N GLU A 730 -1.17 -11.89 18.44
CA GLU A 730 -1.62 -11.09 19.59
C GLU A 730 -0.60 -9.96 19.88
N THR A 731 -0.28 -9.71 21.15
CA THR A 731 0.64 -8.66 21.57
C THR A 731 2.10 -9.10 21.61
N LYS A 732 2.42 -10.31 21.12
CA LYS A 732 3.78 -10.88 21.19
C LYS A 732 4.77 -10.19 20.25
N LEU A 733 4.27 -9.64 19.14
CA LEU A 733 5.07 -8.94 18.15
C LEU A 733 4.44 -7.59 17.85
N TYR A 734 5.28 -6.57 17.72
CA TYR A 734 4.90 -5.25 17.27
C TYR A 734 5.94 -4.75 16.28
N PHE A 735 5.50 -4.23 15.13
CA PHE A 735 6.38 -3.67 14.12
C PHE A 735 6.37 -2.16 14.24
N ASN A 736 7.52 -1.60 14.58
CA ASN A 736 7.68 -0.18 14.78
C ASN A 736 8.34 0.42 13.54
N ILE A 737 7.80 1.55 13.04
CA ILE A 737 8.39 2.31 11.93
C ILE A 737 8.34 3.77 12.34
N GLU A 738 9.49 4.42 12.38
CA GLU A 738 9.61 5.84 12.70
C GLU A 738 10.42 6.55 11.62
N CYS A 739 10.19 7.86 11.49
CA CYS A 739 10.81 8.67 10.45
C CYS A 739 11.39 9.97 11.00
N GLU A 740 12.54 10.38 10.45
CA GLU A 740 13.15 11.70 10.67
C GLU A 740 13.40 12.38 9.33
N GLU A 741 12.98 13.64 9.20
CA GLU A 741 13.25 14.41 7.98
C GLU A 741 14.59 15.11 8.07
N PHE A 742 15.28 15.22 6.94
CA PHE A 742 16.55 15.91 6.87
C PHE A 742 16.82 16.46 5.47
N SER A 743 17.81 17.33 5.38
CA SER A 743 18.19 18.10 4.20
C SER A 743 19.53 17.63 3.63
N GLY A 744 19.92 18.17 2.46
CA GLY A 744 21.27 17.98 1.94
C GLY A 744 22.34 18.61 2.83
N ASP A 745 22.02 19.70 3.53
CA ASP A 745 22.94 20.36 4.48
C ASP A 745 23.38 19.41 5.61
N ASP A 746 22.50 18.48 6.01
CA ASP A 746 22.78 17.51 7.07
C ASP A 746 23.74 16.39 6.65
N LEU A 747 24.04 16.27 5.35
CA LEU A 747 24.99 15.28 4.82
C LEU A 747 26.43 15.78 4.81
N TYR A 748 26.66 17.11 4.83
CA TYR A 748 28.00 17.68 4.75
C TYR A 748 28.77 17.55 6.06
N GLU A 749 30.08 17.35 5.94
CA GLU A 749 31.01 17.45 7.06
C GLU A 749 31.29 18.93 7.39
N PRO A 750 31.22 19.34 8.66
CA PRO A 750 31.45 20.75 9.03
C PRO A 750 32.90 21.16 8.81
N SER A 751 33.09 22.25 8.05
CA SER A 751 34.38 22.90 7.83
C SER A 751 34.94 23.45 9.15
N GLY A 752 35.81 22.70 9.83
CA GLY A 752 36.52 23.16 11.02
C GLY A 752 36.36 22.36 12.30
N GLY A 753 35.98 21.07 12.24
CA GLY A 753 36.05 20.18 13.41
C GLY A 753 35.15 20.60 14.58
N GLY A 754 33.93 21.07 14.27
CA GLY A 754 32.91 21.39 15.27
C GLY A 754 32.50 20.18 16.13
N ALA A 755 31.84 20.44 17.26
CA ALA A 755 31.58 19.45 18.31
C ALA A 755 30.59 18.33 17.95
N GLU A 756 29.75 18.46 16.92
CA GLU A 756 28.76 17.44 16.53
C GLU A 756 28.51 17.43 15.01
N TYR A 757 28.46 16.24 14.39
CA TYR A 757 28.21 16.05 12.96
C TYR A 757 26.70 16.09 12.67
N PRO A 758 26.22 16.83 11.65
CA PRO A 758 24.78 17.01 11.40
C PRO A 758 24.00 15.69 11.24
N PHE A 759 24.46 14.77 10.38
CA PHE A 759 23.79 13.48 10.18
C PHE A 759 23.68 12.64 11.47
N SER A 760 24.66 12.75 12.39
CA SER A 760 24.60 12.04 13.67
C SER A 760 23.47 12.54 14.57
N VAL A 761 23.09 13.82 14.45
CA VAL A 761 21.93 14.39 15.15
C VAL A 761 20.64 13.80 14.60
N VAL A 762 20.51 13.73 13.26
CA VAL A 762 19.36 13.11 12.58
C VAL A 762 19.17 11.66 13.03
N TYR A 763 20.25 10.86 13.02
CA TYR A 763 20.20 9.47 13.47
C TYR A 763 19.82 9.33 14.96
N ARG A 764 20.36 10.20 15.83
CA ARG A 764 20.00 10.21 17.26
C ARG A 764 18.52 10.52 17.46
N MET A 765 17.98 11.54 16.77
CA MET A 765 16.56 11.91 16.87
C MET A 765 15.65 10.76 16.42
N LEU A 766 15.99 10.08 15.32
CA LEU A 766 15.27 8.89 14.88
C LEU A 766 15.31 7.78 15.93
N SER A 767 16.49 7.52 16.51
CA SER A 767 16.66 6.48 17.55
C SER A 767 15.81 6.78 18.80
N GLU A 768 15.76 8.05 19.23
CA GLU A 768 14.91 8.48 20.35
C GLU A 768 13.42 8.31 20.07
N LYS A 769 12.97 8.60 18.83
CA LYS A 769 11.58 8.35 18.39
C LYS A 769 11.24 6.86 18.46
N ILE A 770 12.13 5.99 17.97
CA ILE A 770 11.97 4.54 18.02
C ILE A 770 11.78 4.04 19.46
N GLU A 771 12.67 4.44 20.38
CA GLU A 771 12.60 4.02 21.78
C GLU A 771 11.33 4.52 22.49
N LYS A 772 10.89 5.74 22.18
CA LYS A 772 9.62 6.28 22.70
C LYS A 772 8.41 5.48 22.18
N SER A 773 8.43 5.08 20.92
CA SER A 773 7.36 4.31 20.29
C SER A 773 7.28 2.88 20.84
N LYS A 774 8.43 2.25 21.12
CA LYS A 774 8.52 0.95 21.81
C LYS A 774 7.84 0.95 23.19
N SER A 775 7.76 2.09 23.86
CA SER A 775 7.09 2.21 25.16
C SER A 775 5.57 2.38 25.06
N ASN A 776 5.02 2.62 23.86
CA ASN A 776 3.61 2.94 23.63
C ASN A 776 2.95 2.02 22.57
N LYS A 777 3.33 0.74 22.55
CA LYS A 777 2.83 -0.26 21.59
C LYS A 777 1.30 -0.36 21.61
N PHE A 778 0.69 -0.41 20.42
CA PHE A 778 -0.76 -0.55 20.22
C PHE A 778 -1.63 0.54 20.87
N SER A 779 -1.10 1.76 21.11
CA SER A 779 -1.87 2.88 21.66
C SER A 779 -3.18 3.14 20.91
N ASP A 780 -3.15 2.99 19.59
CA ASP A 780 -4.28 3.30 18.70
C ASP A 780 -5.24 2.11 18.53
N SER A 781 -4.97 0.98 19.19
CA SER A 781 -5.76 -0.26 19.09
C SER A 781 -6.00 -0.91 20.46
N LEU A 782 -5.99 -0.12 21.54
CA LEU A 782 -6.17 -0.60 22.90
C LEU A 782 -7.49 -1.37 23.09
N GLU A 783 -8.58 -0.94 22.46
CA GLU A 783 -9.86 -1.66 22.55
C GLU A 783 -9.73 -3.10 22.02
N ALA A 784 -9.09 -3.29 20.87
CA ALA A 784 -8.87 -4.61 20.28
C ALA A 784 -7.93 -5.48 21.13
N VAL A 785 -6.93 -4.89 21.77
CA VAL A 785 -5.98 -5.57 22.67
C VAL A 785 -6.65 -5.99 23.98
N LEU A 786 -7.47 -5.11 24.57
CA LEU A 786 -8.07 -5.30 25.89
C LEU A 786 -9.38 -6.09 25.84
N THR A 787 -9.98 -6.28 24.66
CA THR A 787 -11.20 -7.07 24.50
C THR A 787 -10.92 -8.55 24.81
N PRO A 788 -11.58 -9.13 25.84
CA PRO A 788 -11.39 -10.54 26.18
C PRO A 788 -11.85 -11.45 25.04
N LYS A 789 -10.97 -12.34 24.56
CA LYS A 789 -11.31 -13.40 23.60
C LYS A 789 -11.50 -14.71 24.35
N MET A 790 -12.68 -15.32 24.22
CA MET A 790 -12.93 -16.65 24.78
C MET A 790 -12.32 -17.73 23.86
N PRO A 791 -11.62 -18.75 24.41
CA PRO A 791 -11.08 -19.84 23.62
C PRO A 791 -12.21 -20.56 22.87
N THR A 792 -12.06 -20.69 21.56
CA THR A 792 -13.07 -21.36 20.72
C THR A 792 -12.99 -22.88 20.78
N ASN A 793 -11.91 -23.43 21.35
CA ASN A 793 -11.65 -24.86 21.37
C ASN A 793 -10.93 -25.25 22.66
N LEU A 794 -11.55 -26.11 23.49
CA LEU A 794 -10.98 -26.57 24.78
C LEU A 794 -10.23 -27.91 24.64
N SER A 795 -9.81 -28.28 23.43
CA SER A 795 -9.33 -29.63 23.07
C SER A 795 -7.92 -30.01 23.58
N GLY A 796 -7.29 -29.17 24.40
CA GLY A 796 -5.92 -29.32 24.92
C GLY A 796 -4.93 -28.28 24.37
N TYR A 797 -3.69 -28.28 24.89
CA TYR A 797 -2.65 -27.33 24.48
C TYR A 797 -1.67 -27.93 23.47
N CYS A 798 -1.07 -27.08 22.63
CA CYS A 798 0.02 -27.48 21.74
C CYS A 798 1.33 -27.68 22.54
N PRO A 799 2.01 -28.84 22.49
CA PRO A 799 3.22 -29.09 23.28
C PRO A 799 4.47 -28.34 22.80
N VAL A 800 4.38 -27.64 21.66
CA VAL A 800 5.48 -26.83 21.11
C VAL A 800 5.37 -25.37 21.57
N CYS A 801 4.19 -24.75 21.36
CA CYS A 801 3.96 -23.33 21.66
C CYS A 801 3.10 -23.07 22.92
N HIS A 802 2.61 -24.13 23.57
CA HIS A 802 1.77 -24.11 24.78
C HIS A 802 0.48 -23.28 24.69
N THR A 803 0.00 -23.01 23.48
CA THR A 803 -1.30 -22.35 23.27
C THR A 803 -2.43 -23.37 23.28
N ASP A 804 -3.50 -23.06 24.00
CA ASP A 804 -4.65 -23.92 24.30
C ASP A 804 -5.92 -23.56 23.51
N ASP A 805 -5.89 -22.51 22.70
CA ASP A 805 -7.00 -22.04 21.85
C ASP A 805 -6.93 -22.54 20.40
N LYS A 806 -5.87 -23.28 20.02
CA LYS A 806 -5.61 -23.70 18.63
C LYS A 806 -6.11 -25.11 18.35
N ARG A 807 -6.65 -25.32 17.14
CA ARG A 807 -6.90 -26.66 16.61
C ARG A 807 -5.58 -27.45 16.49
N LEU A 808 -5.56 -28.64 17.08
CA LEU A 808 -4.42 -29.55 17.03
C LEU A 808 -4.64 -30.61 15.94
N GLY A 809 -3.64 -30.79 15.09
CA GLY A 809 -3.55 -31.89 14.12
C GLY A 809 -2.49 -32.90 14.53
N ASP A 810 -2.33 -33.96 13.73
CA ASP A 810 -1.24 -34.92 13.93
C ASP A 810 0.11 -34.30 13.55
N GLY A 811 1.03 -34.28 14.50
CA GLY A 811 2.41 -33.80 14.34
C GLY A 811 3.42 -34.91 14.09
N GLY A 812 2.97 -36.16 13.99
CA GLY A 812 3.84 -37.34 13.93
C GLY A 812 4.30 -37.80 15.32
N LYS A 813 4.76 -39.04 15.41
CA LYS A 813 5.18 -39.71 16.66
C LYS A 813 4.12 -39.68 17.79
N GLY A 814 2.83 -39.61 17.44
CA GLY A 814 1.71 -39.60 18.39
C GLY A 814 1.47 -38.26 19.11
N ILE A 815 2.13 -37.18 18.67
CA ILE A 815 2.04 -35.86 19.30
C ILE A 815 1.07 -34.99 18.49
N LYS A 816 0.11 -34.36 19.16
CA LYS A 816 -0.81 -33.41 18.53
C LYS A 816 -0.22 -32.00 18.58
N ILE A 817 -0.03 -31.36 17.42
CA ILE A 817 0.56 -30.00 17.31
C ILE A 817 -0.38 -29.06 16.56
N CYS A 818 -0.28 -27.76 16.83
CA CYS A 818 -1.07 -26.77 16.09
C CYS A 818 -0.54 -26.60 14.64
N ARG A 819 -1.43 -26.17 13.73
CA ARG A 819 -1.08 -25.91 12.30
C ARG A 819 0.12 -24.98 12.16
N PHE A 820 0.21 -23.98 13.04
CA PHE A 820 1.33 -23.04 13.09
C PHE A 820 2.66 -23.77 13.29
N CYS A 821 2.86 -24.47 14.41
CA CYS A 821 4.10 -25.21 14.68
C CYS A 821 4.42 -26.29 13.63
N SER A 822 3.39 -26.93 13.06
CA SER A 822 3.58 -27.86 11.94
C SER A 822 4.18 -27.17 10.71
N ASN A 823 3.66 -25.99 10.35
CA ASN A 823 4.17 -25.22 9.21
C ASN A 823 5.62 -24.75 9.45
N PHE A 824 5.96 -24.27 10.65
CA PHE A 824 7.33 -23.87 10.98
C PHE A 824 8.32 -25.04 10.88
N ALA A 825 7.93 -26.24 11.32
CA ALA A 825 8.76 -27.43 11.13
C ALA A 825 9.03 -27.74 9.64
N LYS A 826 8.03 -27.50 8.76
CA LYS A 826 8.19 -27.64 7.30
C LYS A 826 9.16 -26.59 6.73
N ILE A 827 9.01 -25.32 7.13
CA ILE A 827 9.91 -24.22 6.72
C ILE A 827 11.36 -24.59 7.06
N SER A 828 11.61 -24.99 8.30
CA SER A 828 12.96 -25.37 8.75
C SER A 828 13.55 -26.51 7.92
N THR A 829 12.76 -27.55 7.64
CA THR A 829 13.22 -28.69 6.84
C THR A 829 13.64 -28.28 5.42
N ARG A 830 12.92 -27.33 4.80
CA ARG A 830 13.29 -26.78 3.48
C ARG A 830 14.51 -25.87 3.55
N LEU A 831 14.60 -25.04 4.58
CA LEU A 831 15.73 -24.13 4.80
C LEU A 831 17.07 -24.88 4.92
N ILE A 832 17.06 -26.06 5.57
CA ILE A 832 18.27 -26.83 5.87
C ILE A 832 18.65 -27.80 4.74
N GLY A 833 17.75 -28.08 3.78
CA GLY A 833 17.84 -29.20 2.85
C GLY A 833 19.07 -29.21 1.93
N LYS A 834 20.28 -29.43 2.48
CA LYS A 834 21.60 -29.51 1.84
C LYS A 834 21.84 -28.55 0.67
N GLY A 835 21.36 -27.31 0.75
CA GLY A 835 21.50 -26.33 -0.34
C GLY A 835 20.66 -26.62 -1.58
N GLU A 836 19.68 -27.53 -1.50
CA GLU A 836 18.79 -27.86 -2.61
C GLU A 836 17.87 -26.68 -2.98
N TYR A 837 17.45 -25.89 -2.00
CA TYR A 837 16.59 -24.73 -2.21
C TYR A 837 17.43 -23.45 -2.20
N ARG A 838 17.57 -22.83 -3.38
CA ARG A 838 18.32 -21.57 -3.58
C ARG A 838 17.41 -20.35 -3.66
N PHE A 839 16.10 -20.55 -3.82
CA PHE A 839 15.14 -19.48 -4.10
C PHE A 839 13.90 -19.54 -3.20
N ILE A 840 13.31 -18.39 -2.93
CA ILE A 840 11.98 -18.26 -2.31
C ILE A 840 11.12 -17.36 -3.20
N HIS A 841 10.05 -17.91 -3.75
CA HIS A 841 9.16 -17.22 -4.68
C HIS A 841 7.96 -16.64 -3.95
N GLU A 842 7.68 -15.35 -4.15
CA GLU A 842 6.44 -14.71 -3.73
C GLU A 842 5.35 -14.98 -4.78
N ARG A 843 4.15 -15.34 -4.33
CA ARG A 843 2.98 -15.69 -5.15
C ARG A 843 1.74 -14.96 -4.66
N ALA A 844 0.82 -14.74 -5.60
CA ALA A 844 -0.46 -14.07 -5.34
C ALA A 844 -1.54 -14.99 -4.75
N TYR A 845 -1.43 -16.32 -4.92
CA TYR A 845 -2.47 -17.29 -4.53
C TYR A 845 -1.90 -18.44 -3.68
N ASP A 846 -2.77 -19.04 -2.85
CA ASP A 846 -2.42 -19.95 -1.76
C ASP A 846 -2.21 -21.42 -2.15
N ASP A 847 -2.53 -21.81 -3.39
CA ASP A 847 -2.78 -23.22 -3.75
C ASP A 847 -1.66 -24.22 -3.40
N ASP A 848 -0.43 -23.77 -3.15
CA ASP A 848 0.67 -24.58 -2.61
C ASP A 848 1.77 -23.74 -1.91
N ALA A 849 1.37 -22.78 -1.06
CA ALA A 849 2.30 -21.93 -0.33
C ALA A 849 2.91 -22.64 0.90
N ASP A 850 4.20 -22.39 1.17
CA ASP A 850 4.89 -22.95 2.34
C ASP A 850 4.63 -22.15 3.60
N PHE A 851 4.56 -20.83 3.45
CA PHE A 851 4.23 -19.90 4.51
C PHE A 851 3.68 -18.59 3.93
N THR A 852 3.04 -17.81 4.79
CA THR A 852 2.39 -16.55 4.40
C THR A 852 2.79 -15.43 5.36
N ILE A 853 3.02 -14.25 4.79
CA ILE A 853 3.26 -13.00 5.52
C ILE A 853 2.34 -11.94 4.92
N MET A 854 1.52 -11.31 5.75
CA MET A 854 0.44 -10.43 5.31
C MET A 854 -0.46 -11.13 4.26
N LYS A 855 -0.57 -10.56 3.05
CA LYS A 855 -1.31 -11.12 1.91
C LYS A 855 -0.42 -11.90 0.93
N SER A 856 0.89 -11.98 1.21
CA SER A 856 1.89 -12.61 0.34
C SER A 856 2.10 -14.08 0.69
N HIS A 857 2.17 -14.92 -0.34
CA HIS A 857 2.38 -16.36 -0.22
C HIS A 857 3.78 -16.73 -0.69
N TYR A 858 4.54 -17.51 0.10
CA TYR A 858 5.93 -17.83 -0.21
C TYR A 858 6.15 -19.32 -0.45
N LYS A 859 6.99 -19.67 -1.44
CA LYS A 859 7.35 -21.05 -1.75
C LYS A 859 8.85 -21.21 -2.00
N PHE A 860 9.48 -22.16 -1.32
CA PHE A 860 10.86 -22.55 -1.59
C PHE A 860 10.98 -23.26 -2.94
N SER A 861 12.03 -22.93 -3.69
CA SER A 861 12.32 -23.49 -5.01
C SER A 861 13.80 -23.77 -5.21
N LYS A 862 14.08 -24.79 -6.04
CA LYS A 862 15.43 -25.15 -6.49
C LYS A 862 15.85 -24.38 -7.75
N ILE A 863 14.87 -23.84 -8.46
CA ILE A 863 15.02 -23.15 -9.74
C ILE A 863 14.50 -21.73 -9.59
N ALA A 864 15.17 -20.77 -10.21
CA ALA A 864 14.76 -19.38 -10.29
C ALA A 864 13.34 -19.26 -10.89
N ALA A 865 12.59 -18.25 -10.47
CA ALA A 865 11.28 -18.00 -11.04
C ALA A 865 11.44 -17.33 -12.40
N PRO A 866 10.69 -17.75 -13.42
CA PRO A 866 10.73 -17.08 -14.71
C PRO A 866 10.11 -15.67 -14.68
N LYS A 867 9.25 -15.36 -13.70
CA LYS A 867 8.64 -14.04 -13.43
C LYS A 867 8.22 -13.93 -11.96
N GLY A 868 8.19 -12.69 -11.44
CA GLY A 868 7.67 -12.36 -10.11
C GLY A 868 8.77 -12.05 -9.10
N LYS A 869 8.37 -11.59 -7.91
CA LYS A 869 9.29 -11.28 -6.81
C LYS A 869 9.83 -12.57 -6.20
N SER A 870 11.14 -12.64 -6.02
CA SER A 870 11.78 -13.77 -5.38
C SER A 870 13.04 -13.37 -4.64
N PHE A 871 13.41 -14.18 -3.65
CA PHE A 871 14.67 -14.07 -2.93
C PHE A 871 15.66 -15.11 -3.43
N VAL A 872 16.94 -14.74 -3.48
CA VAL A 872 18.09 -15.61 -3.74
C VAL A 872 18.87 -15.77 -2.44
N ILE A 873 19.00 -17.00 -1.95
CA ILE A 873 19.60 -17.29 -0.64
C ILE A 873 21.12 -17.42 -0.78
N ASN A 874 21.90 -16.60 -0.06
CA ASN A 874 23.37 -16.72 0.11
C ASN A 874 24.17 -16.94 -1.20
N SER A 875 23.75 -16.38 -2.34
CA SER A 875 24.42 -16.59 -3.63
C SER A 875 25.02 -15.31 -4.21
N TRP A 876 26.24 -15.45 -4.74
CA TRP A 876 26.97 -14.46 -5.54
C TRP A 876 27.13 -14.89 -7.01
N ASP A 877 26.44 -15.97 -7.40
CA ASP A 877 26.41 -16.43 -8.79
C ASP A 877 25.35 -15.67 -9.57
N VAL A 878 25.78 -14.87 -10.53
CA VAL A 878 24.91 -14.08 -11.41
C VAL A 878 23.91 -14.94 -12.21
N ASN A 879 24.19 -16.23 -12.42
CA ASN A 879 23.25 -17.11 -13.10
C ASN A 879 21.96 -17.38 -12.29
N ASP A 880 21.98 -17.13 -10.98
CA ASP A 880 20.78 -17.22 -10.13
C ASP A 880 19.85 -16.01 -10.31
N TRP A 881 20.30 -14.94 -10.98
CA TRP A 881 19.60 -13.66 -11.13
C TRP A 881 18.93 -13.57 -12.51
N VAL A 882 17.93 -14.41 -12.73
CA VAL A 882 17.32 -14.62 -14.06
C VAL A 882 16.52 -13.41 -14.54
N ASN A 883 15.77 -12.76 -13.63
CA ASN A 883 14.99 -11.57 -13.96
C ASN A 883 15.81 -10.28 -13.78
N GLY A 884 16.78 -10.31 -12.86
CA GLY A 884 17.64 -9.17 -12.49
C GLY A 884 17.11 -8.37 -11.29
N ASP A 885 15.85 -8.60 -10.89
CA ASP A 885 15.15 -7.90 -9.82
C ASP A 885 14.86 -8.82 -8.60
N GLU A 886 15.49 -10.00 -8.55
CA GLU A 886 15.49 -10.83 -7.35
C GLU A 886 16.12 -10.10 -6.14
N TRP A 887 15.86 -10.56 -4.93
CA TRP A 887 16.37 -9.94 -3.70
C TRP A 887 17.41 -10.85 -3.06
N GLN A 888 18.56 -10.29 -2.71
CA GLN A 888 19.57 -11.08 -2.00
C GLN A 888 19.14 -11.28 -0.55
N LEU A 889 19.06 -12.54 -0.13
CA LEU A 889 18.77 -12.90 1.25
C LEU A 889 20.02 -13.55 1.86
N LEU A 890 20.76 -12.77 2.66
CA LEU A 890 21.88 -13.26 3.45
C LEU A 890 21.38 -13.81 4.79
N ILE A 891 21.66 -15.07 5.10
CA ILE A 891 21.23 -15.71 6.35
C ILE A 891 22.27 -16.69 6.91
N GLY A 892 22.46 -16.65 8.23
CA GLY A 892 23.20 -17.67 8.98
C GLY A 892 22.36 -18.93 9.14
N ASN A 893 22.47 -19.88 8.20
CA ASN A 893 21.64 -21.09 8.16
C ASN A 893 22.43 -22.40 8.25
N TYR A 894 23.70 -22.35 8.65
CA TYR A 894 24.51 -23.55 8.86
C TYR A 894 23.82 -24.53 9.82
N SER A 895 23.83 -25.81 9.43
CA SER A 895 23.27 -26.88 10.23
C SER A 895 24.09 -28.16 10.18
N SER A 896 24.13 -28.83 11.34
CA SER A 896 24.61 -30.18 11.56
C SER A 896 23.79 -31.29 10.88
N GLY A 897 22.61 -30.95 10.33
CA GLY A 897 21.64 -31.89 9.78
C GLY A 897 20.86 -32.71 10.82
N CYS A 898 21.01 -32.41 12.12
CA CYS A 898 20.24 -33.04 13.18
C CYS A 898 18.81 -32.48 13.24
N ASP A 899 17.86 -33.36 13.54
CA ASP A 899 16.44 -33.01 13.68
C ASP A 899 16.04 -32.68 15.12
N GLU A 900 16.75 -33.25 16.10
CA GLU A 900 16.43 -33.17 17.53
C GLU A 900 17.69 -32.88 18.36
N LEU A 901 17.52 -32.21 19.51
CA LEU A 901 18.61 -31.92 20.45
C LEU A 901 19.28 -33.19 20.99
N GLU A 902 18.55 -34.29 21.13
CA GLU A 902 19.15 -35.57 21.57
C GLU A 902 20.22 -36.07 20.59
N GLN A 903 20.01 -35.87 19.28
CA GLN A 903 20.97 -36.27 18.25
C GLN A 903 22.24 -35.42 18.31
N LEU A 904 22.11 -34.11 18.54
CA LEU A 904 23.24 -33.20 18.77
C LEU A 904 24.05 -33.60 20.00
N ALA A 905 23.38 -33.85 21.14
CA ALA A 905 24.04 -34.21 22.38
C ALA A 905 24.84 -35.51 22.28
N LYS A 906 24.37 -36.49 21.47
CA LYS A 906 25.08 -37.75 21.21
C LYS A 906 26.36 -37.57 20.37
N LYS A 907 26.51 -36.45 19.66
CA LYS A 907 27.71 -36.12 18.90
C LYS A 907 28.78 -35.44 19.76
N SER A 908 28.53 -35.22 21.05
CA SER A 908 29.52 -34.64 21.95
C SER A 908 30.64 -35.58 22.29
N ASP A 909 31.85 -35.02 22.36
CA ASP A 909 32.96 -35.69 23.02
C ASP A 909 32.76 -35.65 24.55
N GLY A 910 32.67 -36.83 25.17
CA GLY A 910 32.46 -36.96 26.62
C GLY A 910 30.99 -37.08 27.00
N LYS A 911 30.50 -36.21 27.89
CA LYS A 911 29.12 -36.30 28.38
C LYS A 911 28.15 -35.79 27.31
N ASN A 912 27.06 -36.53 27.07
CA ASN A 912 26.01 -36.16 26.11
C ASN A 912 25.24 -34.91 26.59
N LEU A 913 25.77 -33.73 26.29
CA LEU A 913 25.22 -32.42 26.68
C LEU A 913 25.08 -31.52 25.45
N ILE A 914 24.15 -30.59 25.54
CA ILE A 914 24.01 -29.48 24.61
C ILE A 914 24.74 -28.27 25.18
N GLY A 915 25.56 -27.65 24.34
CA GLY A 915 26.05 -26.30 24.56
C GLY A 915 25.12 -25.29 23.91
N ALA A 916 24.67 -24.31 24.68
CA ALA A 916 24.01 -23.12 24.18
C ALA A 916 24.99 -21.95 24.22
N LEU A 917 25.33 -21.41 23.06
CA LEU A 917 26.22 -20.26 22.88
C LEU A 917 25.41 -19.06 22.46
N ARG A 918 25.58 -17.96 23.18
CA ARG A 918 25.08 -16.64 22.80
C ARG A 918 26.25 -15.67 22.77
N MET A 919 26.34 -14.86 21.72
CA MET A 919 27.37 -13.80 21.62
C MET A 919 26.74 -12.52 21.09
N ASP A 920 27.36 -11.39 21.45
CA ASP A 920 26.90 -10.03 21.15
C ASP A 920 28.08 -9.09 20.96
N VAL A 921 28.00 -8.13 20.02
CA VAL A 921 29.04 -7.13 19.79
C VAL A 921 29.00 -6.08 20.89
N ASP A 922 30.13 -5.89 21.57
CA ASP A 922 30.21 -4.96 22.69
C ASP A 922 30.04 -3.50 22.24
N ASN A 923 29.15 -2.77 22.90
CA ASN A 923 28.95 -1.33 22.73
C ASN A 923 28.54 -0.87 21.32
N LEU A 924 27.89 -1.71 20.52
CA LEU A 924 27.54 -1.37 19.13
C LEU A 924 26.76 -0.05 19.00
N GLY A 925 25.76 0.18 19.86
CA GLY A 925 25.01 1.44 19.87
C GLY A 925 25.90 2.67 20.10
N MET A 926 26.91 2.56 20.98
CA MET A 926 27.88 3.63 21.23
C MET A 926 28.80 3.86 20.04
N ILE A 927 29.21 2.78 19.35
CA ILE A 927 30.02 2.83 18.13
C ILE A 927 29.31 3.65 17.05
N PHE A 928 28.02 3.41 16.82
CA PHE A 928 27.25 4.14 15.82
C PHE A 928 27.04 5.63 16.16
N ILE A 929 26.90 5.97 17.45
CA ILE A 929 26.61 7.36 17.88
C ILE A 929 27.89 8.19 18.00
N THR A 930 28.96 7.61 18.55
CA THR A 930 30.18 8.35 18.93
C THR A 930 31.50 7.75 18.44
N GLY A 931 31.52 6.48 18.05
CA GLY A 931 32.76 5.75 17.81
C GLY A 931 33.44 6.03 16.47
N LEU A 932 32.70 6.46 15.44
CA LEU A 932 33.30 6.81 14.13
C LEU A 932 33.97 8.19 14.19
N SER A 933 35.18 8.29 13.64
CA SER A 933 35.94 9.56 13.56
C SER A 933 35.14 10.69 12.89
N THR A 934 34.29 10.29 11.95
CA THR A 934 33.48 11.14 11.08
C THR A 934 32.14 10.43 10.88
N LYS A 935 31.04 11.11 11.22
CA LYS A 935 29.73 10.46 11.35
C LYS A 935 28.87 10.73 10.11
N SER A 936 29.31 10.20 8.97
CA SER A 936 28.58 10.28 7.70
C SER A 936 27.75 9.02 7.45
N ILE A 937 26.69 9.16 6.66
CA ILE A 937 25.82 8.06 6.23
C ILE A 937 26.62 6.94 5.53
N PHE A 938 27.68 7.27 4.79
CA PHE A 938 28.52 6.31 4.06
C PHE A 938 29.33 5.42 4.99
N ARG A 939 29.96 5.99 6.02
CA ARG A 939 30.73 5.22 7.01
C ARG A 939 29.82 4.33 7.86
N MET A 940 28.63 4.84 8.20
CA MET A 940 27.59 4.04 8.87
C MET A 940 27.12 2.86 8.00
N ALA A 941 26.87 3.10 6.71
CA ALA A 941 26.47 2.05 5.76
C ALA A 941 27.56 0.99 5.59
N GLU A 942 28.82 1.41 5.42
CA GLU A 942 29.97 0.52 5.31
C GLU A 942 30.15 -0.34 6.57
N LEU A 943 30.14 0.27 7.76
CA LEU A 943 30.23 -0.46 9.04
C LEU A 943 29.12 -1.52 9.16
N SER A 944 27.87 -1.11 8.87
CA SER A 944 26.71 -2.00 8.96
C SER A 944 26.78 -3.16 7.97
N GLN A 945 27.27 -2.91 6.75
CA GLN A 945 27.47 -3.96 5.75
C GLN A 945 28.52 -4.97 6.18
N ARG A 946 29.65 -4.50 6.75
CA ARG A 946 30.71 -5.40 7.22
C ARG A 946 30.24 -6.32 8.34
N LEU A 947 29.41 -5.82 9.25
CA LEU A 947 28.77 -6.62 10.29
C LEU A 947 27.76 -7.61 9.69
N THR A 948 26.91 -7.14 8.76
CA THR A 948 25.94 -7.98 8.04
C THR A 948 26.63 -9.16 7.36
N LEU A 949 27.71 -8.92 6.59
CA LEU A 949 28.48 -9.98 5.94
C LEU A 949 29.10 -10.95 6.96
N PHE A 950 29.62 -10.46 8.08
CA PHE A 950 30.19 -11.30 9.12
C PHE A 950 29.14 -12.24 9.74
N PHE A 951 28.04 -11.69 10.25
CA PHE A 951 27.04 -12.43 11.02
C PHE A 951 26.02 -13.19 10.17
N LYS A 952 25.78 -12.82 8.91
CA LYS A 952 24.83 -13.52 8.04
C LYS A 952 25.50 -14.42 7.00
N TYR A 953 26.67 -14.06 6.48
CA TYR A 953 27.32 -14.83 5.42
C TYR A 953 28.52 -15.65 5.95
N TYR A 954 29.53 -14.97 6.50
CA TYR A 954 30.78 -15.61 6.93
C TYR A 954 30.63 -16.50 8.18
N ILE A 955 29.62 -16.28 9.03
CA ILE A 955 29.33 -17.20 10.15
C ILE A 955 29.12 -18.64 9.68
N ASN A 956 28.56 -18.83 8.48
CA ASN A 956 28.35 -20.16 7.90
C ASN A 956 29.70 -20.84 7.58
N VAL A 957 30.67 -20.06 7.09
CA VAL A 957 32.04 -20.49 6.79
C VAL A 957 32.77 -20.89 8.08
N ILE A 958 32.65 -20.06 9.13
CA ILE A 958 33.22 -20.34 10.46
C ILE A 958 32.63 -21.64 11.04
N CYS A 959 31.31 -21.83 10.99
CA CYS A 959 30.65 -23.03 11.49
C CYS A 959 31.02 -24.31 10.72
N LYS A 960 31.32 -24.17 9.43
CA LYS A 960 31.79 -25.28 8.60
C LYS A 960 33.23 -25.70 8.93
N GLY A 961 34.01 -24.79 9.52
CA GLY A 961 35.44 -24.96 9.82
C GLY A 961 36.36 -24.54 8.68
N ASP A 962 35.86 -23.76 7.72
CA ASP A 962 36.59 -23.33 6.51
C ASP A 962 37.33 -22.01 6.78
N ILE A 963 38.07 -21.92 7.89
CA ILE A 963 38.88 -20.75 8.28
C ILE A 963 40.29 -21.17 8.69
N ASP A 964 41.23 -20.23 8.70
CA ASP A 964 42.59 -20.48 9.20
C ASP A 964 42.60 -20.62 10.74
N ASP A 965 43.54 -21.40 11.26
CA ASP A 965 43.79 -21.57 12.71
C ASP A 965 42.59 -22.06 13.55
N VAL A 966 41.83 -23.02 13.00
CA VAL A 966 40.67 -23.64 13.66
C VAL A 966 41.01 -24.17 15.06
N TYR A 967 40.35 -23.64 16.09
CA TYR A 967 40.55 -24.06 17.47
C TYR A 967 40.04 -25.49 17.69
N CYS A 968 40.93 -26.34 18.18
CA CYS A 968 40.64 -27.73 18.47
C CYS A 968 41.26 -28.14 19.80
N VAL A 969 40.43 -28.65 20.71
CA VAL A 969 40.87 -29.28 21.96
C VAL A 969 41.59 -30.59 21.66
N LYS A 970 41.22 -31.28 20.57
CA LYS A 970 41.89 -32.49 20.06
C LYS A 970 42.48 -32.25 18.65
N PRO A 971 43.81 -32.14 18.49
CA PRO A 971 44.44 -31.83 17.20
C PRO A 971 44.32 -32.91 16.11
N SER A 972 43.86 -34.13 16.44
CA SER A 972 43.90 -35.31 15.56
C SER A 972 42.64 -35.54 14.70
N VAL A 973 41.64 -34.65 14.75
CA VAL A 973 40.38 -34.81 14.00
C VAL A 973 40.25 -33.69 12.98
N SER A 974 40.25 -34.05 11.69
CA SER A 974 39.81 -33.18 10.61
C SER A 974 38.33 -32.83 10.84
N LYS A 975 38.04 -31.58 11.20
CA LYS A 975 36.67 -31.11 11.46
C LYS A 975 36.06 -30.49 10.22
N SER A 976 35.84 -31.29 9.18
CA SER A 976 34.90 -30.90 8.13
C SER A 976 33.48 -31.11 8.67
N SER A 977 32.73 -30.04 8.94
CA SER A 977 31.36 -30.01 9.49
C SER A 977 31.24 -30.25 11.01
N ARG A 978 31.12 -29.15 11.76
CA ARG A 978 30.84 -29.18 13.21
C ARG A 978 29.38 -29.50 13.51
N PRO A 979 29.07 -30.32 14.55
CA PRO A 979 27.72 -30.63 15.00
C PRO A 979 27.11 -29.49 15.82
N VAL A 980 26.94 -28.34 15.16
CA VAL A 980 26.28 -27.14 15.68
C VAL A 980 25.20 -26.69 14.69
N ASP A 981 24.18 -26.01 15.19
CA ASP A 981 23.12 -25.40 14.40
C ASP A 981 23.02 -23.92 14.77
N ILE A 982 23.10 -23.06 13.76
CA ILE A 982 22.76 -21.66 13.92
C ILE A 982 21.24 -21.57 14.11
N ILE A 983 20.82 -21.06 15.26
CA ILE A 983 19.41 -20.78 15.52
C ILE A 983 19.05 -19.40 14.98
N TYR A 984 19.93 -18.45 15.22
CA TYR A 984 19.83 -17.07 14.79
C TYR A 984 21.24 -16.46 14.73
N ALA A 985 21.49 -15.64 13.71
CA ALA A 985 22.69 -14.83 13.57
C ALA A 985 22.38 -13.66 12.64
N GLY A 986 22.51 -12.43 13.13
CA GLY A 986 22.25 -11.24 12.34
C GLY A 986 22.40 -9.95 13.12
N GLY A 987 22.81 -8.87 12.44
CA GLY A 987 23.14 -7.62 13.10
C GLY A 987 24.42 -7.75 13.93
N ASP A 988 24.25 -7.91 15.23
CA ASP A 988 25.29 -7.95 16.26
C ASP A 988 25.22 -9.17 17.17
N ASP A 989 24.12 -9.93 17.15
CA ASP A 989 23.94 -11.07 18.04
C ASP A 989 23.86 -12.41 17.30
N LEU A 990 24.22 -13.48 18.02
CA LEU A 990 24.12 -14.85 17.54
C LEU A 990 23.66 -15.79 18.66
N PHE A 991 22.93 -16.83 18.26
CA PHE A 991 22.54 -17.93 19.12
C PHE A 991 22.75 -19.26 18.40
N ILE A 992 23.61 -20.11 18.98
CA ILE A 992 24.02 -21.40 18.42
C ILE A 992 23.76 -22.50 19.45
N LEU A 993 23.15 -23.60 19.00
CA LEU A 993 22.97 -24.82 19.77
C LEU A 993 23.77 -25.96 19.15
N GLY A 994 24.41 -26.79 19.96
CA GLY A 994 25.21 -27.89 19.43
C GLY A 994 25.74 -28.84 20.49
N ALA A 995 26.59 -29.78 20.06
CA ALA A 995 27.40 -30.59 20.96
C ALA A 995 28.27 -29.67 21.84
N TRP A 996 28.27 -29.86 23.17
CA TRP A 996 28.82 -28.88 24.10
C TRP A 996 30.29 -28.51 23.86
N ASP A 997 31.12 -29.50 23.52
CA ASP A 997 32.53 -29.36 23.23
C ASP A 997 32.77 -28.54 21.94
N GLN A 998 31.97 -28.80 20.91
CA GLN A 998 32.04 -28.10 19.63
C GLN A 998 31.50 -26.67 19.73
N THR A 999 30.46 -26.46 20.53
CA THR A 999 29.93 -25.14 20.86
C THR A 999 30.94 -24.30 21.66
N ALA A 1000 31.71 -24.91 22.57
CA ALA A 1000 32.77 -24.20 23.29
C ALA A 1000 33.94 -23.82 22.35
N GLU A 1001 34.36 -24.74 21.48
CA GLU A 1001 35.43 -24.47 20.51
C GLU A 1001 35.05 -23.38 19.51
N ILE A 1002 33.82 -23.42 18.99
CA ILE A 1002 33.37 -22.44 17.99
C ILE A 1002 33.25 -21.03 18.58
N ALA A 1003 32.98 -20.89 19.88
CA ALA A 1003 32.99 -19.59 20.54
C ALA A 1003 34.35 -18.89 20.40
N PHE A 1004 35.44 -19.64 20.55
CA PHE A 1004 36.80 -19.12 20.34
C PHE A 1004 37.10 -18.84 18.88
N ASP A 1005 36.62 -19.67 17.96
CA ASP A 1005 36.80 -19.45 16.52
C ASP A 1005 36.10 -18.20 16.04
N ILE A 1006 34.85 -18.00 16.46
CA ILE A 1006 34.07 -16.79 16.15
C ILE A 1006 34.76 -15.56 16.74
N GLN A 1007 35.17 -15.61 18.01
CA GLN A 1007 35.85 -14.47 18.66
C GLN A 1007 37.17 -14.12 17.97
N LYS A 1008 38.00 -15.11 17.63
CA LYS A 1008 39.27 -14.90 16.93
C LYS A 1008 39.07 -14.40 15.51
N ALA A 1009 38.13 -14.98 14.78
CA ALA A 1009 37.81 -14.56 13.42
C ALA A 1009 37.27 -13.13 13.42
N PHE A 1010 36.39 -12.77 14.37
CA PHE A 1010 35.88 -11.41 14.54
C PHE A 1010 37.01 -10.43 14.88
N ALA A 1011 37.85 -10.75 15.86
CA ALA A 1011 38.99 -9.91 16.24
C ALA A 1011 39.95 -9.68 15.05
N LYS A 1012 40.28 -10.73 14.28
CA LYS A 1012 41.08 -10.57 13.05
C LYS A 1012 40.35 -9.70 12.01
N TYR A 1013 39.07 -9.94 11.77
CA TYR A 1013 38.24 -9.19 10.82
C TYR A 1013 38.12 -7.70 11.16
N THR A 1014 38.09 -7.35 12.45
CA THR A 1014 38.05 -5.95 12.93
C THR A 1014 39.45 -5.32 13.09
N GLY A 1015 40.51 -5.98 12.62
CA GLY A 1015 41.88 -5.46 12.71
C GLY A 1015 42.45 -5.47 14.13
N ASN A 1016 41.93 -6.33 15.01
CA ASN A 1016 42.21 -6.40 16.45
C ASN A 1016 41.94 -5.08 17.18
N ASN A 1017 40.91 -4.34 16.75
CA ASN A 1017 40.55 -3.09 17.40
C ASN A 1017 39.98 -3.34 18.81
N PRO A 1018 40.59 -2.81 19.88
CA PRO A 1018 40.10 -2.97 21.25
C PRO A 1018 38.76 -2.27 21.54
N SER A 1019 38.30 -1.39 20.64
CA SER A 1019 36.99 -0.72 20.71
C SER A 1019 35.86 -1.56 20.11
N VAL A 1020 36.17 -2.62 19.36
CA VAL A 1020 35.19 -3.47 18.67
C VAL A 1020 35.44 -4.92 19.05
N THR A 1021 34.81 -5.34 20.14
CA THR A 1021 34.97 -6.68 20.72
C THR A 1021 33.66 -7.46 20.73
N LEU A 1022 33.76 -8.75 21.01
CA LEU A 1022 32.64 -9.68 21.04
C LEU A 1022 32.64 -10.40 22.39
N SER A 1023 31.54 -10.31 23.11
CA SER A 1023 31.32 -11.04 24.36
C SER A 1023 30.41 -12.23 24.12
N GLY A 1024 30.55 -13.29 24.91
CA GLY A 1024 29.70 -14.47 24.78
C GLY A 1024 29.61 -15.35 26.01
N GLY A 1025 28.47 -16.01 26.17
CA GLY A 1025 28.17 -16.97 27.22
C GLY A 1025 27.93 -18.36 26.64
N VAL A 1026 28.50 -19.38 27.28
CA VAL A 1026 28.24 -20.80 26.97
C VAL A 1026 27.65 -21.49 28.18
N THR A 1027 26.49 -22.10 28.03
CA THR A 1027 25.84 -22.90 29.08
C THR A 1027 25.62 -24.35 28.63
N LEU A 1028 25.72 -25.28 29.59
CA LEU A 1028 25.70 -26.71 29.31
C LEU A 1028 24.48 -27.39 29.90
N HIS A 1029 23.72 -28.09 29.08
CA HIS A 1029 22.41 -28.62 29.44
C HIS A 1029 22.20 -30.05 28.98
N LYS A 1030 21.27 -30.76 29.63
CA LYS A 1030 20.74 -32.02 29.08
C LYS A 1030 19.84 -31.71 27.87
N HIS A 1031 19.78 -32.62 26.90
CA HIS A 1031 18.98 -32.45 25.69
C HIS A 1031 17.47 -32.28 25.93
N ASN A 1032 16.95 -32.65 27.10
CA ASN A 1032 15.55 -32.52 27.48
C ASN A 1032 15.27 -31.28 28.36
N TYR A 1033 16.26 -30.44 28.61
CA TYR A 1033 16.07 -29.18 29.32
C TYR A 1033 15.31 -28.18 28.42
N PRO A 1034 14.44 -27.31 28.96
CA PRO A 1034 13.67 -26.38 28.14
C PRO A 1034 14.55 -25.34 27.45
N VAL A 1035 14.37 -25.14 26.14
CA VAL A 1035 15.22 -24.22 25.35
C VAL A 1035 15.08 -22.77 25.82
N TYR A 1036 13.87 -22.33 26.17
CA TYR A 1036 13.68 -20.95 26.65
C TYR A 1036 14.54 -20.64 27.89
N GLN A 1037 14.75 -21.64 28.76
CA GLN A 1037 15.63 -21.51 29.92
C GLN A 1037 17.12 -21.55 29.50
N MET A 1038 17.48 -22.37 28.51
CA MET A 1038 18.84 -22.35 27.94
C MET A 1038 19.19 -20.95 27.43
N ALA A 1039 18.30 -20.35 26.63
CA ALA A 1039 18.48 -19.04 26.02
C ALA A 1039 18.48 -17.88 27.05
N GLN A 1040 17.76 -18.02 28.16
CA GLN A 1040 17.76 -17.04 29.24
C GLN A 1040 19.03 -17.12 30.11
N MET A 1041 19.61 -18.31 30.25
CA MET A 1041 20.80 -18.54 31.07
C MET A 1041 22.11 -18.28 30.31
N SER A 1042 22.12 -18.49 28.99
CA SER A 1042 23.23 -18.15 28.09
C SER A 1042 23.25 -16.65 27.81
#